data_AF-A0A939QCS8-F1
#
_entry.id   AF-A0A939QCS8-F1
#
_cell.length_a   1.000
_cell.length_b   1.000
_cell.length_c   1.000
_cell.angle_alpha   90.00
_cell.angle_beta   90.00
_cell.angle_gamma   90.00
#
_symmetry.space_group_name_H-M   'P 1'
#
loop_
_entity.id
_entity.type
_entity.pdbx_description
1 polymer ?
#
loop_
_entity_poly.entity_id
_entity_poly.type
_entity_poly.pdbx_seq_one_letter_code
_entity_poly.pdbx_strand_id
1 'polypeptide(L)'
;MALLLAALAASGAVLWPRHVAEEAAVRVAVVVDGAELFGLAEALARETDPGAAPHRRDAAFWEALRRLLVQLREAGVTGVGVYEWTLEDAAQRGEVFVLSRASLEAMGSPIAAHLPPGGAPGELVAGWTEGRDPWVVRRLNETLPYVATPAVQPASGVEPSEGRPLPAAGVWLLGRSSPGEIVLGFHPGEVRAVHDAGLAVFPRLRGGGLAAPGDLGRRLGGLFQGGAGAAARVGPVLFWGTTVTGYSGDLERVEEELAAAGAALGVIEFAPQLGLESLARLTGFRLVRVHSITEREMAAGIPPGTAVERWLRAVRERQVRLLYVRLYLPETGQGAAALVDHNLAYLRRLTGELMAAGYGLGMPEPVPAPPAQPWALGLIALAAGACAGGTAWAVWAWLRRELGLVPARPERERGVFLLQLDRGFFIAAAAGALVAVALFSALWLKGYTVLARQALALLAAVCFPAIAVLAGLDAALAAVRGKREPLRQLAGAAAGFGAALAFTWSGALFVAALLTDVRFLAKIAEFRGVKLAHVAPLAVLAVVVGLRVAGRSQPGLEPAAPGGGAEGSLPEGAAPRLGSGIVSAARYWLNRSIRLSELLVGLALAAALWVYVMRTGNDALPVPAFEAAFRRFLEQSFAVRPRTKEFLIGHPALLWAFVYWPVLADGSRRHRALAAALVLAGAIGPISVINSFAHAHTAVAVSAVRTGWGLLLGLALGAAAFGAVEGVKLLASRRAGRGKGTSLLPPRREGAPPERLGAVPGAVGSRGGKPGRAVGPSSRGG
;
A
#
# COMPACT_ATOMS: atom_id res chain seq x y z
N MET A 1 3.43 -16.28 26.18
CA MET A 1 4.59 -15.36 26.10
C MET A 1 5.76 -16.02 25.37
N ALA A 2 6.29 -17.16 25.83
CA ALA A 2 7.41 -17.85 25.16
C ALA A 2 7.18 -18.07 23.65
N LEU A 3 5.97 -18.51 23.26
CA LEU A 3 5.58 -18.65 21.85
C LEU A 3 5.68 -17.34 21.05
N LEU A 4 5.25 -16.20 21.62
CA LEU A 4 5.36 -14.89 20.98
C LEU A 4 6.82 -14.48 20.79
N LEU A 5 7.66 -14.69 21.81
CA LEU A 5 9.09 -14.40 21.73
C LEU A 5 9.79 -15.27 20.68
N ALA A 6 9.46 -16.56 20.61
CA ALA A 6 9.98 -17.47 19.59
C ALA A 6 9.57 -17.04 18.18
N ALA A 7 8.32 -16.63 17.98
CA ALA A 7 7.84 -16.12 16.68
C ALA A 7 8.43 -14.75 16.32
N LEU A 8 8.72 -13.89 17.31
CA LEU A 8 9.46 -12.63 17.11
C LEU A 8 10.90 -12.91 16.68
N ALA A 9 11.59 -13.84 17.33
CA ALA A 9 12.93 -14.27 16.93
C ALA A 9 12.92 -14.86 15.51
N ALA A 10 11.93 -15.70 15.19
CA ALA A 10 11.73 -16.22 13.84
C ALA A 10 11.46 -15.11 12.81
N SER A 11 10.68 -14.09 13.18
CA SER A 11 10.47 -12.92 12.32
C SER A 11 11.78 -12.16 12.09
N GLY A 12 12.60 -12.00 13.13
CA GLY A 12 13.94 -11.43 13.02
C GLY A 12 14.85 -12.22 12.07
N ALA A 13 14.83 -13.56 12.14
CA ALA A 13 15.60 -14.43 11.25
C ALA A 13 15.21 -14.30 9.76
N VAL A 14 13.96 -13.91 9.48
CA VAL A 14 13.47 -13.63 8.12
C VAL A 14 13.78 -12.19 7.70
N LEU A 15 13.58 -11.22 8.59
CA LEU A 15 13.71 -9.79 8.30
C LEU A 15 15.17 -9.32 8.27
N TRP A 16 16.07 -9.95 9.01
CA TRP A 16 17.47 -9.54 9.07
C TRP A 16 18.20 -9.72 7.72
N PRO A 17 18.17 -10.90 7.05
CA PRO A 17 18.77 -11.04 5.72
C PRO A 17 18.16 -10.08 4.70
N ARG A 18 16.85 -9.85 4.79
CA ARG A 18 16.15 -8.86 3.96
C ARG A 18 16.71 -7.45 4.19
N HIS A 19 16.84 -7.04 5.45
CA HIS A 19 17.34 -5.71 5.80
C HIS A 19 18.76 -5.48 5.28
N VAL A 20 19.66 -6.44 5.49
CA VAL A 20 21.03 -6.40 4.95
C VAL A 20 21.04 -6.22 3.44
N ALA A 21 20.16 -6.93 2.74
CA ALA A 21 20.07 -6.83 1.28
C ALA A 21 19.44 -5.50 0.81
N GLU A 22 18.46 -4.96 1.54
CA GLU A 22 17.90 -3.62 1.29
C GLU A 22 18.96 -2.51 1.47
N GLU A 23 19.82 -2.62 2.48
CA GLU A 23 20.92 -1.68 2.73
C GLU A 23 22.05 -1.79 1.69
N ALA A 24 22.37 -3.00 1.25
CA ALA A 24 23.39 -3.22 0.22
C ALA A 24 22.97 -2.68 -1.16
N ALA A 25 21.65 -2.64 -1.43
CA ALA A 25 21.10 -2.21 -2.71
C ALA A 25 21.13 -0.67 -2.84
N VAL A 26 22.31 -0.07 -3.06
CA VAL A 26 22.46 1.39 -3.22
C VAL A 26 22.65 1.86 -4.66
N ARG A 27 22.80 0.93 -5.62
CA ARG A 27 22.99 1.29 -7.04
C ARG A 27 21.67 1.52 -7.75
N VAL A 28 21.53 2.67 -8.40
CA VAL A 28 20.36 3.08 -9.16
C VAL A 28 20.75 3.31 -10.61
N ALA A 29 20.04 2.68 -11.53
CA ALA A 29 20.13 2.99 -12.94
C ALA A 29 19.16 4.11 -13.30
N VAL A 30 19.66 5.12 -14.00
CA VAL A 30 18.88 6.18 -14.65
C VAL A 30 18.93 5.89 -16.14
N VAL A 31 17.79 5.51 -16.69
CA VAL A 31 17.66 5.05 -18.07
C VAL A 31 16.74 5.99 -18.82
N VAL A 32 17.21 6.57 -19.91
CA VAL A 32 16.40 7.45 -20.77
C VAL A 32 15.62 6.62 -21.79
N ASP A 33 14.37 6.99 -22.07
CA ASP A 33 13.59 6.40 -23.14
C ASP A 33 14.26 6.66 -24.51
N GLY A 34 14.64 5.58 -25.20
CA GLY A 34 15.37 5.68 -26.46
C GLY A 34 14.54 6.22 -27.61
N ALA A 35 13.22 6.02 -27.63
CA ALA A 35 12.37 6.54 -28.70
C ALA A 35 12.34 8.08 -28.66
N GLU A 36 12.21 8.66 -27.46
CA GLU A 36 12.24 10.11 -27.25
C GLU A 36 13.65 10.69 -27.53
N LEU A 37 14.71 9.99 -27.10
CA LEU A 37 16.09 10.37 -27.38
C LEU A 37 16.41 10.38 -28.88
N PHE A 38 16.03 9.32 -29.61
CA PHE A 38 16.27 9.23 -31.04
C PHE A 38 15.44 10.26 -31.81
N GLY A 39 14.20 10.53 -31.40
CA GLY A 39 13.39 11.62 -31.96
C GLY A 39 14.03 13.00 -31.75
N LEU A 40 14.69 13.23 -30.61
CA LEU A 40 15.42 14.47 -30.35
C LEU A 40 16.68 14.60 -31.23
N ALA A 41 17.41 13.50 -31.44
CA ALA A 41 18.54 13.46 -32.37
C ALA A 41 18.10 13.77 -33.82
N GLU A 42 16.96 13.22 -34.26
CA GLU A 42 16.36 13.53 -35.57
C GLU A 42 15.91 14.99 -35.68
N ALA A 43 15.43 15.61 -34.60
CA ALA A 43 15.09 17.03 -34.59
C ALA A 43 16.33 17.92 -34.73
N LEU A 44 17.42 17.61 -34.00
CA LEU A 44 18.69 18.34 -34.10
C LEU A 44 19.35 18.21 -35.47
N ALA A 45 19.30 17.01 -36.05
CA ALA A 45 19.85 16.78 -37.39
C ALA A 45 19.15 17.67 -38.42
N ARG A 46 17.81 17.81 -38.33
CA ARG A 46 17.01 18.67 -39.20
C ARG A 46 17.28 20.16 -39.04
N GLU A 47 17.58 20.61 -37.81
CA GLU A 47 18.00 22.01 -37.59
C GLU A 47 19.36 22.31 -38.24
N THR A 48 20.23 21.30 -38.33
CA THR A 48 21.59 21.44 -38.87
C THR A 48 21.63 21.30 -40.39
N ASP A 49 20.81 20.42 -40.98
CA ASP A 49 20.64 20.23 -42.41
C ASP A 49 19.15 20.09 -42.78
N PRO A 50 18.47 21.21 -43.14
CA PRO A 50 17.06 21.18 -43.52
C PRO A 50 16.76 20.41 -44.82
N GLY A 51 17.79 20.13 -45.64
CA GLY A 51 17.68 19.39 -46.89
C GLY A 51 17.81 17.87 -46.73
N ALA A 52 18.22 17.40 -45.56
CA ALA A 52 18.30 15.98 -45.23
C ALA A 52 16.89 15.35 -45.29
N ALA A 53 16.78 14.22 -45.99
CA ALA A 53 15.52 13.49 -46.04
C ALA A 53 15.10 13.11 -44.60
N PRO A 54 13.86 13.43 -44.16
CA PRO A 54 13.46 13.47 -42.74
C PRO A 54 13.55 12.15 -41.95
N HIS A 55 13.99 11.07 -42.60
CA HIS A 55 13.84 9.69 -42.12
C HIS A 55 15.09 8.83 -42.32
N ARG A 56 16.16 9.34 -42.95
CA ARG A 56 17.42 8.58 -43.09
C ARG A 56 18.30 8.81 -41.87
N ARG A 57 18.85 7.72 -41.32
CA ARG A 57 19.93 7.78 -40.32
C ARG A 57 21.26 8.08 -41.00
N ASP A 58 21.33 9.28 -41.56
CA ASP A 58 22.48 9.79 -42.24
C ASP A 58 23.59 10.21 -41.25
N ALA A 59 24.67 10.77 -41.79
CA ALA A 59 25.80 11.21 -40.98
C ALA A 59 25.40 12.26 -39.93
N ALA A 60 24.46 13.16 -40.25
CA ALA A 60 24.02 14.22 -39.34
C ALA A 60 23.25 13.64 -38.14
N PHE A 61 22.36 12.68 -38.38
CA PHE A 61 21.67 11.96 -37.31
C PHE A 61 22.65 11.24 -36.37
N TRP A 62 23.57 10.45 -36.91
CA TRP A 62 24.52 9.68 -36.07
C TRP A 62 25.44 10.59 -35.27
N GLU A 63 25.86 11.72 -35.85
CA GLU A 63 26.66 12.72 -35.15
C GLU A 63 25.87 13.38 -34.00
N ALA A 64 24.63 13.82 -34.27
CA ALA A 64 23.75 14.37 -33.25
C ALA A 64 23.49 13.37 -32.11
N LEU A 65 23.20 12.11 -32.46
CA LEU A 65 22.96 11.05 -31.49
C LEU A 65 24.19 10.78 -30.62
N ARG A 66 25.39 10.66 -31.21
CA ARG A 66 26.63 10.43 -30.45
C ARG A 66 26.90 11.56 -29.47
N ARG A 67 26.71 12.82 -29.89
CA ARG A 67 26.85 13.99 -29.02
C ARG A 67 25.88 13.94 -27.84
N LEU A 68 24.60 13.66 -28.11
CA LEU A 68 23.59 13.54 -27.07
C LEU A 68 23.92 12.42 -26.07
N LEU A 69 24.32 11.24 -26.55
CA LEU A 69 24.67 10.12 -25.67
C LEU A 69 25.83 10.46 -24.73
N VAL A 70 26.86 11.17 -25.23
CA VAL A 70 27.97 11.66 -24.39
C VAL A 70 27.48 12.66 -23.35
N GLN A 71 26.65 13.62 -23.74
CA GLN A 71 26.06 14.60 -22.81
C GLN A 71 25.17 13.96 -21.75
N LEU A 72 24.41 12.92 -22.11
CA LEU A 72 23.59 12.15 -21.17
C LEU A 72 24.46 11.42 -20.15
N ARG A 73 25.54 10.76 -20.59
CA ARG A 73 26.49 10.12 -19.68
C ARG A 73 27.08 11.15 -18.71
N GLU A 74 27.49 12.31 -19.19
CA GLU A 74 28.01 13.41 -18.36
C GLU A 74 26.96 13.97 -17.39
N ALA A 75 25.67 13.89 -17.74
CA ALA A 75 24.57 14.21 -16.83
C ALA A 75 24.29 13.12 -15.78
N GLY A 76 25.02 12.00 -15.80
CA GLY A 76 24.87 10.88 -14.87
C GLY A 76 23.84 9.82 -15.31
N VAL A 77 23.38 9.86 -16.57
CA VAL A 77 22.56 8.78 -17.13
C VAL A 77 23.42 7.50 -17.22
N THR A 78 22.84 6.37 -16.86
CA THR A 78 23.55 5.08 -16.84
C THR A 78 23.25 4.23 -18.06
N GLY A 79 22.13 4.47 -18.74
CA GLY A 79 21.76 3.71 -19.93
C GLY A 79 20.60 4.28 -20.74
N VAL A 80 20.28 3.60 -21.83
CA VAL A 80 19.21 3.97 -22.77
C VAL A 80 18.29 2.76 -23.01
N GLY A 81 16.99 3.01 -22.98
CA GLY A 81 15.98 2.03 -23.34
C GLY A 81 15.86 1.88 -24.85
N VAL A 82 16.46 0.84 -25.44
CA VAL A 82 16.46 0.63 -26.89
C VAL A 82 15.29 -0.28 -27.28
N TYR A 83 14.58 0.04 -28.36
CA TYR A 83 13.38 -0.67 -28.80
C TYR A 83 13.66 -1.62 -29.97
N GLU A 84 12.88 -2.70 -30.05
CA GLU A 84 12.85 -3.51 -31.25
C GLU A 84 12.17 -2.74 -32.38
N TRP A 85 12.83 -2.71 -33.54
CA TRP A 85 12.24 -2.17 -34.76
C TRP A 85 11.17 -3.13 -35.27
N THR A 86 10.13 -2.54 -35.84
CA THR A 86 9.11 -3.22 -36.62
C THR A 86 9.27 -2.89 -38.10
N LEU A 87 8.52 -3.60 -38.95
CA LEU A 87 8.41 -3.25 -40.36
C LEU A 87 7.84 -1.84 -40.53
N GLU A 88 6.90 -1.43 -39.67
CA GLU A 88 6.39 -0.06 -39.63
C GLU A 88 7.48 0.96 -39.28
N ASP A 89 8.29 0.70 -38.26
CA ASP A 89 9.40 1.59 -37.88
C ASP A 89 10.43 1.72 -39.02
N ALA A 90 10.73 0.61 -39.71
CA ALA A 90 11.60 0.62 -40.89
C ALA A 90 10.98 1.41 -42.06
N ALA A 91 9.65 1.35 -42.21
CA ALA A 91 8.92 2.08 -43.25
C ALA A 91 8.92 3.59 -42.98
N GLN A 92 8.64 3.98 -41.74
CA GLN A 92 8.71 5.37 -41.28
C GLN A 92 10.12 5.96 -41.44
N ARG A 93 11.15 5.12 -41.43
CA ARG A 93 12.55 5.48 -41.66
C ARG A 93 12.97 5.44 -43.14
N GLY A 94 12.04 5.14 -44.05
CA GLY A 94 12.29 5.06 -45.50
C GLY A 94 13.20 3.90 -45.92
N GLU A 95 13.50 2.96 -45.01
CA GLU A 95 14.30 1.78 -45.33
C GLU A 95 13.49 0.78 -46.18
N VAL A 96 12.18 0.72 -45.93
CA VAL A 96 11.22 -0.07 -46.71
C VAL A 96 10.04 0.81 -47.12
N PHE A 97 9.29 0.40 -48.14
CA PHE A 97 7.95 0.93 -48.38
C PHE A 97 6.91 -0.08 -47.88
N VAL A 98 5.81 0.43 -47.34
CA VAL A 98 4.62 -0.35 -47.01
C VAL A 98 3.42 0.41 -47.55
N LEU A 99 2.79 -0.14 -48.59
CA LEU A 99 1.74 0.53 -49.34
C LEU A 99 0.58 -0.44 -49.58
N SER A 100 -0.65 0.07 -49.66
CA SER A 100 -1.76 -0.76 -50.10
C SER A 100 -1.64 -1.06 -51.60
N ARG A 101 -2.20 -2.21 -52.02
CA ARG A 101 -2.35 -2.58 -53.42
C ARG A 101 -2.99 -1.44 -54.23
N ALA A 102 -4.08 -0.87 -53.73
CA ALA A 102 -4.76 0.25 -54.39
C ALA A 102 -3.84 1.48 -54.57
N SER A 103 -3.01 1.81 -53.57
CA SER A 103 -2.06 2.92 -53.68
C SER A 103 -0.99 2.64 -54.73
N LEU A 104 -0.47 1.40 -54.81
CA LEU A 104 0.51 1.01 -55.83
C LEU A 104 -0.08 1.08 -57.24
N GLU A 105 -1.32 0.62 -57.43
CA GLU A 105 -2.05 0.70 -58.69
C GLU A 105 -2.32 2.16 -59.09
N ALA A 106 -2.79 2.99 -58.15
CA ALA A 106 -3.06 4.41 -58.38
C ALA A 106 -1.80 5.21 -58.75
N MET A 107 -0.65 4.83 -58.22
CA MET A 107 0.65 5.44 -58.57
C MET A 107 1.24 4.93 -59.89
N GLY A 108 0.60 3.95 -60.55
CA GLY A 108 1.14 3.32 -61.75
C GLY A 108 2.47 2.59 -61.48
N SER A 109 2.67 2.07 -60.27
CA SER A 109 3.92 1.43 -59.88
C SER A 109 4.15 0.15 -60.71
N PRO A 110 5.35 -0.07 -61.27
CA PRO A 110 5.69 -1.32 -61.96
C PRO A 110 5.49 -2.57 -61.07
N ILE A 111 5.54 -2.40 -59.74
CA ILE A 111 5.31 -3.47 -58.77
C ILE A 111 3.87 -3.99 -58.84
N ALA A 112 2.90 -3.10 -59.08
CA ALA A 112 1.49 -3.48 -59.14
C ALA A 112 1.20 -4.50 -60.25
N ALA A 113 1.90 -4.39 -61.39
CA ALA A 113 1.77 -5.30 -62.52
C ALA A 113 2.27 -6.74 -62.22
N HIS A 114 3.09 -6.91 -61.18
CA HIS A 114 3.65 -8.19 -60.77
C HIS A 114 2.94 -8.82 -59.56
N LEU A 115 1.92 -8.15 -59.00
CA LEU A 115 1.15 -8.70 -57.89
C LEU A 115 0.18 -9.79 -58.37
N PRO A 116 -0.12 -10.82 -57.55
CA PRO A 116 -1.09 -11.85 -57.91
C PRO A 116 -2.47 -11.24 -58.23
N PRO A 117 -3.16 -11.69 -59.28
CA PRO A 117 -4.50 -11.21 -59.60
C PRO A 117 -5.51 -11.59 -58.51
N GLY A 118 -6.52 -10.73 -58.27
CA GLY A 118 -7.62 -11.00 -57.34
C GLY A 118 -7.37 -10.65 -55.86
N GLY A 119 -6.28 -9.94 -55.52
CA GLY A 119 -6.04 -9.45 -54.16
C GLY A 119 -6.96 -8.29 -53.76
N ALA A 120 -7.22 -8.16 -52.46
CA ALA A 120 -8.08 -7.09 -51.94
C ALA A 120 -7.39 -5.71 -52.10
N PRO A 121 -8.14 -4.63 -52.40
CA PRO A 121 -7.57 -3.29 -52.55
C PRO A 121 -6.79 -2.79 -51.31
N GLY A 122 -7.21 -3.22 -50.12
CA GLY A 122 -6.56 -2.90 -48.84
C GLY A 122 -5.39 -3.82 -48.45
N GLU A 123 -5.05 -4.81 -49.28
CA GLU A 123 -3.90 -5.69 -49.04
C GLU A 123 -2.60 -4.88 -49.02
N LEU A 124 -1.82 -5.04 -47.94
CA LEU A 124 -0.56 -4.33 -47.78
C LEU A 124 0.58 -5.07 -48.47
N VAL A 125 1.37 -4.31 -49.20
CA VAL A 125 2.56 -4.74 -49.92
C VAL A 125 3.76 -4.04 -49.32
N ALA A 126 4.71 -4.82 -48.84
CA ALA A 126 5.98 -4.34 -48.31
C ALA A 126 7.11 -4.65 -49.28
N GLY A 127 8.05 -3.72 -49.42
CA GLY A 127 9.28 -4.04 -50.15
C GLY A 127 10.38 -2.99 -50.01
N TRP A 128 11.49 -3.22 -50.69
CA TRP A 128 12.65 -2.34 -50.65
C TRP A 128 13.40 -2.31 -51.99
N THR A 129 14.20 -1.25 -52.19
CA THR A 129 15.06 -1.03 -53.37
C THR A 129 16.53 -1.13 -52.99
N GLU A 130 17.45 -1.11 -53.96
CA GLU A 130 18.89 -1.13 -53.71
C GLU A 130 19.38 0.08 -52.86
N GLY A 131 20.49 -0.10 -52.13
CA GLY A 131 21.12 0.94 -51.30
C GLY A 131 20.49 1.14 -49.90
N ARG A 132 19.98 0.08 -49.28
CA ARG A 132 19.39 0.08 -47.93
C ARG A 132 20.33 -0.49 -46.87
N ASP A 133 20.04 -0.24 -45.59
CA ASP A 133 20.82 -0.81 -44.50
C ASP A 133 20.88 -2.34 -44.63
N PRO A 134 22.08 -2.95 -44.79
CA PRO A 134 22.24 -4.39 -44.94
C PRO A 134 21.62 -5.21 -43.80
N TRP A 135 21.59 -4.65 -42.58
CA TRP A 135 20.94 -5.30 -41.45
C TRP A 135 19.44 -5.39 -41.64
N VAL A 136 18.78 -4.31 -42.11
CA VAL A 136 17.34 -4.29 -42.36
C VAL A 136 16.99 -5.35 -43.41
N VAL A 137 17.72 -5.38 -44.53
CA VAL A 137 17.49 -6.35 -45.61
C VAL A 137 17.66 -7.79 -45.10
N ARG A 138 18.72 -8.08 -44.33
CA ARG A 138 18.92 -9.40 -43.72
C ARG A 138 17.73 -9.79 -42.83
N ARG A 139 17.28 -8.88 -41.96
CA ARG A 139 16.18 -9.18 -41.03
C ARG A 139 14.84 -9.37 -41.73
N LEU A 140 14.57 -8.61 -42.79
CA LEU A 140 13.38 -8.84 -43.62
C LEU A 140 13.40 -10.23 -44.25
N ASN A 141 14.54 -10.65 -44.81
CA ASN A 141 14.69 -11.99 -45.39
C ASN A 141 14.58 -13.13 -44.35
N GLU A 142 14.92 -12.87 -43.09
CA GLU A 142 14.81 -13.85 -42.00
C GLU A 142 13.42 -13.91 -41.36
N THR A 143 12.64 -12.82 -41.40
CA THR A 143 11.34 -12.71 -40.72
C THR A 143 10.16 -12.88 -41.67
N LEU A 144 10.16 -12.20 -42.82
CA LEU A 144 9.02 -12.16 -43.74
C LEU A 144 8.57 -13.54 -44.28
N PRO A 145 9.46 -14.52 -44.55
CA PRO A 145 9.04 -15.85 -45.00
C PRO A 145 8.08 -16.59 -44.05
N TYR A 146 8.01 -16.19 -42.78
CA TYR A 146 7.16 -16.82 -41.77
C TYR A 146 5.85 -16.08 -41.53
N VAL A 147 5.74 -14.81 -41.92
CA VAL A 147 4.62 -13.92 -41.57
C VAL A 147 3.96 -13.23 -42.76
N ALA A 148 4.55 -13.37 -43.95
CA ALA A 148 4.12 -12.78 -45.20
C ALA A 148 4.29 -13.78 -46.35
N THR A 149 3.60 -13.53 -47.48
CA THR A 149 3.76 -14.32 -48.70
C THR A 149 4.57 -13.53 -49.73
N PRO A 150 5.48 -14.16 -50.48
CA PRO A 150 6.23 -13.47 -51.52
C PRO A 150 5.25 -12.98 -52.61
N ALA A 151 5.32 -11.69 -52.94
CA ALA A 151 4.42 -11.08 -53.93
C ALA A 151 4.80 -11.46 -55.36
N VAL A 152 6.08 -11.77 -55.58
CA VAL A 152 6.65 -12.21 -56.85
C VAL A 152 7.15 -13.64 -56.64
N GLN A 153 6.59 -14.63 -57.34
CA GLN A 153 7.22 -15.95 -57.39
C GLN A 153 8.56 -15.79 -58.14
N PRO A 154 9.69 -16.30 -57.62
CA PRO A 154 10.91 -16.35 -58.43
C PRO A 154 10.56 -17.12 -59.70
N ALA A 155 10.66 -16.45 -60.86
CA ALA A 155 10.50 -17.13 -62.13
C ALA A 155 11.54 -18.25 -62.16
N SER A 156 11.07 -19.49 -62.15
CA SER A 156 11.91 -20.68 -62.23
C SER A 156 12.85 -20.54 -63.44
N GLY A 157 14.13 -20.29 -63.19
CA GLY A 157 15.19 -20.44 -64.19
C GLY A 157 15.66 -19.19 -64.95
N VAL A 158 15.47 -17.97 -64.48
CA VAL A 158 16.09 -16.78 -65.11
C VAL A 158 17.37 -16.40 -64.37
N GLU A 159 18.53 -16.67 -64.95
CA GLU A 159 19.78 -16.06 -64.50
C GLU A 159 19.74 -14.54 -64.73
N PRO A 160 20.32 -13.74 -63.81
CA PRO A 160 20.33 -12.29 -63.91
C PRO A 160 21.19 -11.87 -65.11
N SER A 161 20.56 -11.49 -66.23
CA SER A 161 21.24 -10.87 -67.36
C SER A 161 21.49 -9.38 -67.09
N GLU A 162 22.65 -8.93 -67.52
CA GLU A 162 23.19 -7.58 -67.32
C GLU A 162 22.17 -6.48 -67.68
N GLY A 163 21.89 -5.60 -66.71
CA GLY A 163 21.39 -4.24 -66.99
C GLY A 163 20.05 -3.83 -66.38
N ARG A 164 19.27 -4.73 -65.77
CA ARG A 164 18.11 -4.33 -64.93
C ARG A 164 17.89 -5.27 -63.75
N PRO A 165 18.39 -4.94 -62.55
CA PRO A 165 17.97 -5.66 -61.35
C PRO A 165 16.66 -5.04 -60.85
N LEU A 166 15.54 -5.73 -61.09
CA LEU A 166 14.53 -5.76 -60.03
C LEU A 166 14.94 -6.91 -59.12
N PRO A 167 15.26 -6.69 -57.84
CA PRO A 167 15.46 -7.81 -56.94
C PRO A 167 14.09 -8.47 -56.77
N ALA A 168 13.84 -9.54 -57.53
CA ALA A 168 12.67 -10.40 -57.42
C ALA A 168 12.55 -11.10 -56.03
N ALA A 169 13.41 -10.74 -55.07
CA ALA A 169 13.39 -11.18 -53.67
C ALA A 169 12.83 -10.13 -52.69
N GLY A 170 12.48 -8.92 -53.17
CA GLY A 170 12.27 -7.74 -52.30
C GLY A 170 10.83 -7.31 -52.04
N VAL A 171 9.80 -8.01 -52.53
CA VAL A 171 8.39 -7.58 -52.40
C VAL A 171 7.52 -8.69 -51.82
N TRP A 172 6.78 -8.34 -50.76
CA TRP A 172 6.02 -9.27 -49.93
C TRP A 172 4.59 -8.76 -49.68
N LEU A 173 3.63 -9.67 -49.75
CA LEU A 173 2.24 -9.44 -49.35
C LEU A 173 2.10 -9.76 -47.86
N LEU A 174 1.67 -8.78 -47.06
CA LEU A 174 1.57 -8.96 -45.61
C LEU A 174 0.30 -9.72 -45.18
N GLY A 175 -0.64 -9.94 -46.09
CA GLY A 175 -1.90 -10.63 -45.80
C GLY A 175 -2.68 -9.95 -44.67
N ARG A 176 -2.85 -10.64 -43.54
CA ARG A 176 -3.53 -10.12 -42.32
C ARG A 176 -2.57 -9.54 -41.28
N SER A 177 -1.27 -9.70 -41.47
CA SER A 177 -0.26 -9.24 -40.51
C SER A 177 -0.16 -7.71 -40.56
N SER A 178 -0.25 -7.05 -39.40
CA SER A 178 -0.02 -5.61 -39.34
C SER A 178 1.49 -5.31 -39.42
N PRO A 179 1.94 -4.27 -40.16
CA PRO A 179 3.36 -3.89 -40.22
C PRO A 179 3.99 -3.65 -38.83
N GLY A 180 3.22 -3.10 -37.89
CA GLY A 180 3.67 -2.86 -36.52
C GLY A 180 3.80 -4.13 -35.65
N GLU A 181 3.26 -5.26 -36.11
CA GLU A 181 3.39 -6.57 -35.44
C GLU A 181 4.59 -7.37 -35.95
N ILE A 182 5.10 -7.03 -37.14
CA ILE A 182 6.26 -7.69 -37.75
C ILE A 182 7.52 -7.10 -37.15
N VAL A 183 8.08 -7.79 -36.14
CA VAL A 183 9.26 -7.32 -35.41
C VAL A 183 10.54 -7.79 -36.09
N LEU A 184 11.43 -6.83 -36.37
CA LEU A 184 12.75 -7.05 -36.95
C LEU A 184 13.82 -7.25 -35.87
N GLY A 185 13.66 -6.66 -34.68
CA GLY A 185 14.61 -6.77 -33.56
C GLY A 185 15.44 -5.51 -33.34
N PHE A 186 16.52 -5.60 -32.57
CA PHE A 186 17.33 -4.43 -32.19
C PHE A 186 18.35 -4.05 -33.26
N HIS A 187 18.37 -2.77 -33.63
CA HIS A 187 19.28 -2.25 -34.64
C HIS A 187 20.74 -2.16 -34.11
N PRO A 188 21.72 -2.86 -34.72
CA PRO A 188 23.09 -2.92 -34.20
C PRO A 188 23.80 -1.57 -34.16
N GLY A 189 23.43 -0.63 -35.04
CA GLY A 189 23.97 0.74 -35.01
C GLY A 189 23.55 1.51 -33.75
N GLU A 190 22.32 1.30 -33.24
CA GLU A 190 21.84 1.95 -32.02
C GLU A 190 22.52 1.39 -30.79
N VAL A 191 22.55 0.05 -30.72
CA VAL A 191 23.19 -0.67 -29.63
C VAL A 191 24.67 -0.27 -29.53
N ARG A 192 25.38 -0.24 -30.67
CA ARG A 192 26.78 0.20 -30.73
C ARG A 192 26.93 1.65 -30.31
N ALA A 193 26.13 2.58 -30.83
CA ALA A 193 26.22 3.99 -30.45
C ALA A 193 26.07 4.19 -28.92
N VAL A 194 25.14 3.48 -28.28
CA VAL A 194 24.94 3.52 -26.82
C VAL A 194 26.15 2.93 -26.09
N HIS A 195 26.64 1.75 -26.51
CA HIS A 195 27.80 1.10 -25.89
C HIS A 195 29.10 1.93 -26.04
N ASP A 196 29.34 2.51 -27.21
CA ASP A 196 30.49 3.35 -27.54
C ASP A 196 30.49 4.63 -26.71
N ALA A 197 29.31 5.18 -26.41
CA ALA A 197 29.16 6.28 -25.48
C ALA A 197 29.45 5.88 -24.02
N GLY A 198 29.62 4.59 -23.70
CA GLY A 198 29.86 4.10 -22.34
C GLY A 198 28.57 3.88 -21.53
N LEU A 199 27.41 3.89 -22.19
CA LEU A 199 26.11 3.68 -21.57
C LEU A 199 25.67 2.22 -21.69
N ALA A 200 24.81 1.77 -20.77
CA ALA A 200 24.19 0.45 -20.83
C ALA A 200 22.94 0.44 -21.72
N VAL A 201 22.68 -0.68 -22.39
CA VAL A 201 21.48 -0.89 -23.21
C VAL A 201 20.43 -1.62 -22.39
N PHE A 202 19.25 -1.02 -22.27
CA PHE A 202 18.09 -1.63 -21.62
C PHE A 202 17.08 -2.06 -22.69
N PRO A 203 17.04 -3.35 -23.05
CA PRO A 203 16.26 -3.79 -24.19
C PRO A 203 14.74 -3.71 -23.90
N ARG A 204 14.01 -3.08 -24.81
CA ARG A 204 12.56 -2.92 -24.81
C ARG A 204 11.95 -3.91 -25.81
N LEU A 205 11.59 -5.09 -25.32
CA LEU A 205 11.00 -6.15 -26.13
C LEU A 205 9.52 -5.88 -26.37
N ARG A 206 9.06 -6.02 -27.61
CA ARG A 206 7.64 -5.90 -27.95
C ARG A 206 6.91 -7.21 -27.60
N GLY A 207 5.71 -7.07 -27.03
CA GLY A 207 4.83 -8.19 -26.78
C GLY A 207 4.33 -8.85 -28.08
N GLY A 208 3.81 -10.07 -27.97
CA GLY A 208 3.31 -10.85 -29.12
C GLY A 208 3.96 -12.23 -29.25
N GLY A 209 3.54 -12.97 -30.28
CA GLY A 209 4.10 -14.28 -30.61
C GLY A 209 5.49 -14.18 -31.27
N LEU A 210 6.22 -15.28 -31.26
CA LEU A 210 7.47 -15.40 -32.01
C LEU A 210 7.13 -15.74 -33.46
N ALA A 211 7.74 -15.01 -34.41
CA ALA A 211 7.44 -15.21 -35.83
C ALA A 211 7.94 -16.58 -36.33
N ALA A 212 9.01 -17.09 -35.73
CA ALA A 212 9.66 -18.32 -36.14
C ALA A 212 10.46 -18.95 -34.98
N PRO A 213 10.87 -20.23 -35.12
CA PRO A 213 11.86 -20.80 -34.23
C PRO A 213 13.18 -20.01 -34.20
N GLY A 214 13.69 -19.74 -33.01
CA GLY A 214 14.94 -18.99 -32.76
C GLY A 214 14.82 -17.48 -33.04
N ASP A 215 13.62 -16.98 -33.28
CA ASP A 215 13.38 -15.57 -33.59
C ASP A 215 13.79 -14.66 -32.42
N LEU A 216 13.48 -15.06 -31.17
CA LEU A 216 13.94 -14.32 -30.00
C LEU A 216 15.47 -14.26 -29.91
N GLY A 217 16.16 -15.40 -30.04
CA GLY A 217 17.62 -15.42 -30.06
C GLY A 217 18.21 -14.56 -31.18
N ARG A 218 17.59 -14.52 -32.37
CA ARG A 218 18.02 -13.62 -33.45
C ARG A 218 17.77 -12.14 -33.13
N ARG A 219 16.61 -11.79 -32.57
CA ARG A 219 16.28 -10.43 -32.13
C ARG A 219 17.26 -9.95 -31.06
N LEU A 220 17.51 -10.79 -30.05
CA LEU A 220 18.44 -10.52 -28.95
C LEU A 220 19.90 -10.55 -29.39
N GLY A 221 20.26 -11.32 -30.42
CA GLY A 221 21.62 -11.44 -30.92
C GLY A 221 22.24 -10.09 -31.29
N GLY A 222 21.43 -9.12 -31.74
CA GLY A 222 21.88 -7.75 -32.01
C GLY A 222 22.31 -6.96 -30.77
N LEU A 223 21.86 -7.35 -29.57
CA LEU A 223 22.20 -6.68 -28.30
C LEU A 223 23.58 -7.07 -27.77
N PHE A 224 23.97 -8.33 -27.99
CA PHE A 224 25.19 -8.93 -27.41
C PHE A 224 26.39 -8.90 -28.35
N GLN A 225 26.22 -8.36 -29.58
CA GLN A 225 27.32 -8.16 -30.53
C GLN A 225 28.14 -6.92 -30.14
N GLY A 226 29.43 -7.11 -29.81
CA GLY A 226 30.31 -5.98 -29.46
C GLY A 226 31.63 -6.29 -28.74
N GLY A 227 32.12 -7.54 -28.76
CA GLY A 227 33.35 -7.93 -28.08
C GLY A 227 33.19 -8.24 -26.58
N ALA A 228 34.28 -8.64 -25.93
CA ALA A 228 34.31 -9.03 -24.52
C ALA A 228 33.89 -7.83 -23.63
N GLY A 229 32.74 -7.95 -22.96
CA GLY A 229 32.19 -6.92 -22.07
C GLY A 229 30.90 -6.24 -22.56
N ALA A 230 30.50 -6.41 -23.83
CA ALA A 230 29.21 -5.89 -24.34
C ALA A 230 28.01 -6.51 -23.60
N ALA A 231 28.06 -7.82 -23.32
CA ALA A 231 27.05 -8.50 -22.51
C ALA A 231 26.96 -7.99 -21.06
N ALA A 232 28.07 -7.46 -20.50
CA ALA A 232 28.09 -6.90 -19.15
C ALA A 232 27.41 -5.52 -19.06
N ARG A 233 27.06 -4.91 -20.20
CA ARG A 233 26.37 -3.62 -20.30
C ARG A 233 24.92 -3.72 -20.78
N VAL A 234 24.36 -4.93 -20.84
CA VAL A 234 22.95 -5.13 -21.14
C VAL A 234 22.17 -5.20 -19.82
N GLY A 235 21.20 -4.30 -19.67
CA GLY A 235 20.33 -4.20 -18.51
C GLY A 235 19.16 -5.18 -18.51
N PRO A 236 18.33 -5.14 -17.46
CA PRO A 236 17.12 -5.93 -17.40
C PRO A 236 16.20 -5.68 -18.61
N VAL A 237 15.60 -6.76 -19.11
CA VAL A 237 14.65 -6.74 -20.21
C VAL A 237 13.34 -6.11 -19.76
N LEU A 238 12.88 -5.13 -20.52
CA LEU A 238 11.64 -4.40 -20.28
C LEU A 238 10.65 -4.73 -21.39
N PHE A 239 9.44 -5.17 -21.07
CA PHE A 239 8.43 -5.41 -22.10
C PHE A 239 7.65 -4.13 -22.44
N TRP A 240 7.38 -3.95 -23.72
CA TRP A 240 6.54 -2.88 -24.26
C TRP A 240 5.13 -3.42 -24.55
N GLY A 241 4.11 -2.58 -24.31
CA GLY A 241 2.70 -2.94 -24.46
C GLY A 241 2.12 -3.64 -23.23
N THR A 242 0.98 -4.32 -23.43
CA THR A 242 0.18 -4.95 -22.36
C THR A 242 0.49 -6.43 -22.14
N THR A 243 1.35 -7.02 -22.96
CA THR A 243 1.71 -8.44 -22.90
C THR A 243 3.23 -8.60 -22.95
N VAL A 244 3.76 -9.67 -22.34
CA VAL A 244 5.16 -10.06 -22.54
C VAL A 244 5.30 -10.83 -23.86
N THR A 245 6.51 -10.84 -24.42
CA THR A 245 6.84 -11.67 -25.57
C THR A 245 6.59 -13.15 -25.23
N GLY A 246 5.99 -13.90 -26.15
CA GLY A 246 5.67 -15.33 -25.98
C GLY A 246 4.42 -15.63 -25.15
N TYR A 247 3.65 -14.62 -24.73
CA TYR A 247 2.42 -14.84 -23.92
C TYR A 247 1.40 -15.78 -24.58
N SER A 248 1.36 -15.85 -25.92
CA SER A 248 0.45 -16.71 -26.67
C SER A 248 0.76 -18.22 -26.60
N GLY A 249 1.86 -18.64 -25.96
CA GLY A 249 2.20 -20.05 -25.78
C GLY A 249 3.68 -20.42 -25.82
N ASP A 250 4.59 -19.45 -25.87
CA ASP A 250 6.03 -19.67 -26.04
C ASP A 250 6.84 -19.17 -24.83
N LEU A 251 6.24 -19.03 -23.64
CA LEU A 251 6.91 -18.44 -22.47
C LEU A 251 8.12 -19.25 -22.00
N GLU A 252 8.06 -20.58 -22.08
CA GLU A 252 9.16 -21.50 -21.75
C GLU A 252 10.36 -21.23 -22.65
N ARG A 253 10.11 -21.09 -23.96
CA ARG A 253 11.16 -20.76 -24.93
C ARG A 253 11.75 -19.36 -24.69
N VAL A 254 10.90 -18.39 -24.34
CA VAL A 254 11.36 -17.05 -23.99
C VAL A 254 12.24 -17.09 -22.75
N GLU A 255 11.90 -17.92 -21.76
CA GLU A 255 12.73 -18.10 -20.58
C GLU A 255 14.09 -18.73 -20.89
N GLU A 256 14.14 -19.81 -21.68
CA GLU A 256 15.40 -20.47 -22.07
C GLU A 256 16.38 -19.48 -22.71
N GLU A 257 15.89 -18.64 -23.63
CA GLU A 257 16.69 -17.62 -24.32
C GLU A 257 17.15 -16.49 -23.36
N LEU A 258 16.27 -16.05 -22.45
CA LEU A 258 16.61 -15.04 -21.45
C LEU A 258 17.62 -15.56 -20.40
N ALA A 259 17.48 -16.83 -20.01
CA ALA A 259 18.37 -17.52 -19.09
C ALA A 259 19.75 -17.71 -19.72
N ALA A 260 19.81 -18.14 -20.99
CA ALA A 260 21.05 -18.25 -21.76
C ALA A 260 21.77 -16.89 -21.90
N ALA A 261 21.01 -15.81 -22.05
CA ALA A 261 21.53 -14.44 -22.06
C ALA A 261 21.89 -13.90 -20.66
N GLY A 262 21.56 -14.61 -19.59
CA GLY A 262 21.76 -14.15 -18.21
C GLY A 262 20.94 -12.92 -17.82
N ALA A 263 19.91 -12.55 -18.61
CA ALA A 263 19.16 -11.31 -18.45
C ALA A 263 18.18 -11.36 -17.26
N ALA A 264 18.07 -10.25 -16.54
CA ALA A 264 17.01 -10.06 -15.54
C ALA A 264 15.77 -9.45 -16.20
N LEU A 265 14.59 -9.58 -15.57
CA LEU A 265 13.35 -8.97 -16.04
C LEU A 265 13.09 -7.67 -15.28
N GLY A 266 12.79 -6.58 -15.98
CA GLY A 266 12.34 -5.35 -15.37
C GLY A 266 10.81 -5.29 -15.22
N VAL A 267 10.33 -5.06 -14.00
CA VAL A 267 8.91 -4.96 -13.67
C VAL A 267 8.53 -3.49 -13.52
N ILE A 268 7.74 -2.96 -14.47
CA ILE A 268 7.30 -1.56 -14.49
C ILE A 268 6.14 -1.37 -13.51
N GLU A 269 6.34 -0.48 -12.54
CA GLU A 269 5.31 -0.14 -11.56
C GLU A 269 4.07 0.46 -12.25
N PHE A 270 2.90 0.01 -11.82
CA PHE A 270 1.59 0.49 -12.31
C PHE A 270 1.29 0.17 -13.78
N ALA A 271 2.10 -0.68 -14.42
CA ALA A 271 1.87 -1.18 -15.78
C ALA A 271 1.81 -2.71 -15.77
N PRO A 272 0.69 -3.32 -15.33
CA PRO A 272 0.56 -4.78 -15.33
C PRO A 272 0.59 -5.33 -16.76
N GLN A 273 1.36 -6.39 -16.97
CA GLN A 273 1.51 -7.05 -18.27
C GLN A 273 1.10 -8.51 -18.18
N LEU A 274 0.30 -8.96 -19.14
CA LEU A 274 -0.13 -10.36 -19.23
C LEU A 274 1.08 -11.25 -19.52
N GLY A 275 1.15 -12.38 -18.82
CA GLY A 275 2.25 -13.35 -18.93
C GLY A 275 3.48 -13.05 -18.07
N LEU A 276 3.63 -11.82 -17.54
CA LEU A 276 4.79 -11.43 -16.74
C LEU A 276 4.97 -12.28 -15.48
N GLU A 277 3.89 -12.59 -14.77
CA GLU A 277 3.96 -13.45 -13.57
C GLU A 277 4.39 -14.88 -13.90
N SER A 278 3.93 -15.43 -15.03
CA SER A 278 4.34 -16.76 -15.49
C SER A 278 5.81 -16.77 -15.90
N LEU A 279 6.25 -15.77 -16.67
CA LEU A 279 7.65 -15.65 -17.08
C LEU A 279 8.58 -15.39 -15.90
N ALA A 280 8.15 -14.60 -14.91
CA ALA A 280 8.89 -14.37 -13.68
C ALA A 280 9.09 -15.66 -12.86
N ARG A 281 8.13 -16.59 -12.87
CA ARG A 281 8.27 -17.91 -12.23
C ARG A 281 9.30 -18.77 -12.95
N LEU A 282 9.24 -18.82 -14.28
CA LEU A 282 10.17 -19.61 -15.09
C LEU A 282 11.61 -19.12 -14.89
N THR A 283 11.83 -17.80 -14.92
CA THR A 283 13.16 -17.16 -14.76
C THR A 283 13.70 -17.16 -13.33
N GLY A 284 13.08 -17.89 -12.39
CA GLY A 284 13.51 -17.94 -10.98
C GLY A 284 13.42 -16.60 -10.25
N PHE A 285 12.53 -15.70 -10.68
CA PHE A 285 12.33 -14.37 -10.11
C PHE A 285 13.57 -13.46 -10.09
N ARG A 286 14.41 -13.52 -11.13
CA ARG A 286 15.48 -12.53 -11.35
C ARG A 286 14.89 -11.21 -11.85
N LEU A 287 14.31 -10.44 -10.94
CA LEU A 287 13.51 -9.25 -11.24
C LEU A 287 14.19 -7.96 -10.80
N VAL A 288 14.05 -6.88 -11.56
CA VAL A 288 14.42 -5.51 -11.17
C VAL A 288 13.18 -4.64 -11.21
N ARG A 289 12.98 -3.81 -10.19
CA ARG A 289 11.83 -2.89 -10.18
C ARG A 289 12.13 -1.61 -10.92
N VAL A 290 11.14 -1.22 -11.71
CA VAL A 290 11.23 -0.10 -12.65
C VAL A 290 10.15 0.92 -12.31
N HIS A 291 10.52 2.17 -12.12
CA HIS A 291 9.56 3.26 -12.07
C HIS A 291 9.62 4.06 -13.37
N SER A 292 8.45 4.44 -13.89
CA SER A 292 8.34 5.39 -14.98
C SER A 292 7.20 6.36 -14.66
N ILE A 293 7.39 7.64 -15.00
CA ILE A 293 6.30 8.62 -15.06
C ILE A 293 5.63 8.44 -16.41
N THR A 294 4.30 8.33 -16.44
CA THR A 294 3.60 8.00 -17.67
C THR A 294 3.68 9.14 -18.69
N GLU A 295 3.59 8.81 -19.97
CA GLU A 295 3.58 9.80 -21.05
C GLU A 295 2.46 10.84 -20.87
N ARG A 296 1.27 10.39 -20.44
CA ARG A 296 0.12 11.27 -20.13
C ARG A 296 0.45 12.29 -19.04
N GLU A 297 1.21 11.89 -18.02
CA GLU A 297 1.60 12.78 -16.93
C GLU A 297 2.71 13.76 -17.35
N MET A 298 3.64 13.31 -18.19
CA MET A 298 4.66 14.19 -18.79
C MET A 298 4.00 15.24 -19.69
N ALA A 299 3.08 14.81 -20.56
CA ALA A 299 2.32 15.68 -21.45
C ALA A 299 1.40 16.67 -20.71
N ALA A 300 1.00 16.34 -19.47
CA ALA A 300 0.25 17.25 -18.60
C ALA A 300 1.13 18.38 -17.99
N GLY A 301 2.41 18.45 -18.32
CA GLY A 301 3.31 19.53 -17.91
C GLY A 301 3.75 19.41 -16.45
N ILE A 302 4.06 18.20 -15.97
CA ILE A 302 4.62 18.02 -14.63
C ILE A 302 5.89 18.85 -14.46
N PRO A 303 6.03 19.72 -13.43
CA PRO A 303 7.25 20.51 -13.26
C PRO A 303 8.47 19.63 -12.95
N PRO A 304 9.67 19.93 -13.48
CA PRO A 304 10.88 19.14 -13.26
C PRO A 304 11.18 18.84 -11.78
N GLY A 305 11.00 19.82 -10.89
CA GLY A 305 11.19 19.60 -9.45
C GLY A 305 10.20 18.58 -8.86
N THR A 306 8.95 18.58 -9.30
CA THR A 306 7.94 17.60 -8.85
C THR A 306 8.25 16.21 -9.40
N ALA A 307 8.77 16.11 -10.64
CA ALA A 307 9.24 14.86 -11.21
C ALA A 307 10.44 14.30 -10.41
N VAL A 308 11.43 15.13 -10.08
CA VAL A 308 12.60 14.75 -9.26
C VAL A 308 12.18 14.24 -7.88
N GLU A 309 11.29 14.94 -7.17
CA GLU A 309 10.73 14.47 -5.89
C GLU A 309 10.06 13.10 -6.02
N ARG A 310 9.37 12.83 -7.14
CA ARG A 310 8.74 11.53 -7.39
C ARG A 310 9.77 10.43 -7.62
N TRP A 311 10.83 10.70 -8.37
CA TRP A 311 11.92 9.76 -8.58
C TRP A 311 12.63 9.40 -7.27
N LEU A 312 12.98 10.40 -6.46
CA LEU A 312 13.59 10.17 -5.15
C LEU A 312 12.71 9.32 -4.24
N ARG A 313 11.40 9.56 -4.22
CA ARG A 313 10.46 8.74 -3.45
C ARG A 313 10.36 7.31 -3.98
N ALA A 314 10.44 7.11 -5.31
CA ALA A 314 10.49 5.78 -5.90
C ALA A 314 11.70 4.98 -5.37
N VAL A 315 12.88 5.60 -5.32
CA VAL A 315 14.10 4.95 -4.84
C VAL A 315 14.08 4.75 -3.32
N ARG A 316 13.81 5.81 -2.55
CA ARG A 316 13.89 5.81 -1.08
C ARG A 316 12.79 4.98 -0.44
N GLU A 317 11.53 5.27 -0.78
CA GLU A 317 10.40 4.63 -0.11
C GLU A 317 10.02 3.31 -0.76
N ARG A 318 10.05 3.24 -2.08
CA ARG A 318 9.55 2.07 -2.82
C ARG A 318 10.67 1.16 -3.30
N GLN A 319 11.92 1.38 -2.93
CA GLN A 319 13.04 0.49 -3.25
C GLN A 319 13.19 0.21 -4.76
N VAL A 320 12.85 1.18 -5.60
CA VAL A 320 13.07 1.10 -7.04
C VAL A 320 14.57 1.28 -7.31
N ARG A 321 15.12 0.50 -8.25
CA ARG A 321 16.54 0.56 -8.64
C ARG A 321 16.75 0.87 -10.11
N LEU A 322 15.68 0.90 -10.91
CA LEU A 322 15.72 1.35 -12.29
C LEU A 322 14.70 2.47 -12.49
N LEU A 323 15.19 3.66 -12.79
CA LEU A 323 14.38 4.81 -13.16
C LEU A 323 14.33 4.90 -14.68
N TYR A 324 13.17 4.61 -15.25
CA TYR A 324 12.93 4.73 -16.69
C TYR A 324 12.35 6.11 -16.98
N VAL A 325 13.26 7.05 -17.27
CA VAL A 325 13.04 8.48 -17.38
C VAL A 325 12.61 8.82 -18.79
N ARG A 326 11.45 9.47 -18.89
CA ARG A 326 10.98 10.15 -20.09
C ARG A 326 11.50 11.59 -20.12
N LEU A 327 11.83 12.06 -21.30
CA LEU A 327 12.26 13.42 -21.60
C LEU A 327 11.03 14.33 -21.74
N TYR A 328 11.22 15.61 -21.46
CA TYR A 328 10.28 16.65 -21.87
C TYR A 328 10.36 16.80 -23.38
N LEU A 329 9.21 16.80 -24.02
CA LEU A 329 9.03 16.94 -25.46
C LEU A 329 8.65 18.40 -25.79
N PRO A 330 8.87 18.85 -27.04
CA PRO A 330 8.74 20.27 -27.37
C PRO A 330 7.30 20.77 -27.21
N GLU A 331 7.13 21.93 -26.59
CA GLU A 331 5.95 22.76 -26.78
C GLU A 331 6.08 23.53 -28.11
N THR A 332 4.97 23.83 -28.77
CA THR A 332 4.95 24.42 -30.12
C THR A 332 5.85 25.66 -30.19
N GLY A 333 6.89 25.64 -31.03
CA GLY A 333 7.81 26.77 -31.26
C GLY A 333 9.14 26.76 -30.49
N GLN A 334 9.44 25.73 -29.68
CA GLN A 334 10.76 25.56 -29.03
C GLN A 334 11.76 24.87 -29.98
N GLY A 335 13.00 25.39 -30.05
CA GLY A 335 14.10 24.76 -30.79
C GLY A 335 14.66 23.52 -30.08
N ALA A 336 15.12 22.54 -30.84
CA ALA A 336 15.61 21.25 -30.34
C ALA A 336 16.82 21.42 -29.40
N ALA A 337 17.73 22.35 -29.70
CA ALA A 337 18.88 22.63 -28.81
C ALA A 337 18.46 23.10 -27.40
N ALA A 338 17.48 24.01 -27.30
CA ALA A 338 16.99 24.49 -26.01
C ALA A 338 16.30 23.38 -25.21
N LEU A 339 15.62 22.46 -25.91
CA LEU A 339 14.98 21.29 -25.31
C LEU A 339 16.01 20.28 -24.77
N VAL A 340 17.13 20.10 -25.48
CA VAL A 340 18.27 19.30 -24.98
C VAL A 340 18.78 19.89 -23.67
N ASP A 341 19.05 21.19 -23.62
CA ASP A 341 19.55 21.86 -22.42
C ASP A 341 18.59 21.73 -21.24
N HIS A 342 17.28 21.90 -21.48
CA HIS A 342 16.24 21.71 -20.48
C HIS A 342 16.27 20.29 -19.89
N ASN A 343 16.31 19.28 -20.76
CA ASN A 343 16.34 17.88 -20.34
C ASN A 343 17.65 17.51 -19.62
N LEU A 344 18.79 18.01 -20.08
CA LEU A 344 20.08 17.80 -19.40
C LEU A 344 20.10 18.45 -18.01
N ALA A 345 19.54 19.65 -17.85
CA ALA A 345 19.41 20.29 -16.54
C ALA A 345 18.52 19.48 -15.59
N TYR A 346 17.40 18.97 -16.09
CA TYR A 346 16.51 18.08 -15.35
C TYR A 346 17.21 16.78 -14.91
N LEU A 347 17.96 16.13 -15.82
CA LEU A 347 18.68 14.90 -15.53
C LEU A 347 19.83 15.12 -14.54
N ARG A 348 20.62 16.19 -14.69
CA ARG A 348 21.69 16.57 -13.73
C ARG A 348 21.14 16.82 -12.33
N ARG A 349 19.97 17.45 -12.24
CA ARG A 349 19.29 17.65 -10.96
C ARG A 349 18.88 16.30 -10.35
N LEU A 350 18.27 15.43 -11.13
CA LEU A 350 17.87 14.09 -10.67
C LEU A 350 19.07 13.29 -10.15
N THR A 351 20.14 13.19 -10.95
CA THR A 351 21.33 12.38 -10.61
C THR A 351 22.10 13.00 -9.44
N GLY A 352 22.22 14.33 -9.39
CA GLY A 352 22.79 15.06 -8.27
C GLY A 352 22.04 14.83 -6.95
N GLU A 353 20.71 14.92 -6.95
CA GLU A 353 19.89 14.66 -5.76
C GLU A 353 19.94 13.17 -5.33
N LEU A 354 20.09 12.22 -6.26
CA LEU A 354 20.29 10.80 -5.95
C LEU A 354 21.64 10.56 -5.25
N MET A 355 22.73 11.16 -5.77
CA MET A 355 24.06 11.04 -5.16
C MET A 355 24.13 11.73 -3.80
N ALA A 356 23.52 12.92 -3.66
CA ALA A 356 23.40 13.61 -2.38
C ALA A 356 22.58 12.81 -1.35
N ALA A 357 21.68 11.94 -1.80
CA ALA A 357 20.92 11.01 -0.96
C ALA A 357 21.69 9.74 -0.59
N GLY A 358 22.93 9.57 -1.05
CA GLY A 358 23.78 8.40 -0.77
C GLY A 358 23.64 7.24 -1.75
N TYR A 359 22.96 7.43 -2.90
CA TYR A 359 22.85 6.39 -3.92
C TYR A 359 23.99 6.47 -4.95
N GLY A 360 24.53 5.32 -5.32
CA GLY A 360 25.46 5.20 -6.45
C GLY A 360 24.71 5.07 -7.77
N LEU A 361 25.26 5.63 -8.85
CA LEU A 361 24.72 5.46 -10.19
C LEU A 361 25.36 4.24 -10.85
N GLY A 362 24.55 3.32 -11.39
CA GLY A 362 25.06 2.15 -12.09
C GLY A 362 24.03 1.05 -12.29
N MET A 363 24.49 -0.10 -12.77
CA MET A 363 23.61 -1.24 -13.07
C MET A 363 22.90 -1.73 -11.80
N PRO A 364 21.57 -1.94 -11.88
CA PRO A 364 20.79 -2.37 -10.74
C PRO A 364 20.98 -3.87 -10.52
N GLU A 365 21.01 -4.26 -9.25
CA GLU A 365 20.94 -5.68 -8.90
C GLU A 365 19.47 -6.15 -8.88
N PRO A 366 19.21 -7.42 -9.22
CA PRO A 366 17.89 -8.02 -9.00
C PRO A 366 17.44 -7.87 -7.54
N VAL A 367 16.12 -7.80 -7.35
CA VAL A 367 15.50 -7.73 -6.02
C VAL A 367 16.02 -8.90 -5.19
N PRO A 368 16.72 -8.63 -4.08
CA PRO A 368 17.26 -9.69 -3.26
C PRO A 368 16.10 -10.45 -2.62
N ALA A 369 16.02 -11.73 -2.93
CA ALA A 369 15.03 -12.63 -2.38
C ALA A 369 15.69 -13.50 -1.32
N PRO A 370 15.53 -13.22 -0.01
CA PRO A 370 15.99 -14.17 0.99
C PRO A 370 15.24 -15.49 0.78
N PRO A 371 15.92 -16.64 0.97
CA PRO A 371 15.29 -17.94 0.80
C PRO A 371 14.07 -18.04 1.72
N ALA A 372 13.00 -18.67 1.24
CA ALA A 372 11.86 -18.95 2.09
C ALA A 372 12.32 -19.78 3.29
N GLN A 373 11.90 -19.38 4.49
CA GLN A 373 12.15 -20.11 5.73
C GLN A 373 10.81 -20.66 6.24
N PRO A 374 10.29 -21.80 5.72
CA PRO A 374 8.96 -22.28 6.06
C PRO A 374 8.77 -22.53 7.55
N TRP A 375 9.82 -22.96 8.25
CA TRP A 375 9.81 -23.16 9.70
C TRP A 375 9.51 -21.85 10.46
N ALA A 376 10.13 -20.74 10.04
CA ALA A 376 9.94 -19.43 10.67
C ALA A 376 8.51 -18.93 10.43
N LEU A 377 8.00 -19.11 9.20
CA LEU A 377 6.61 -18.79 8.86
C LEU A 377 5.62 -19.67 9.64
N GLY A 378 5.93 -20.94 9.86
CA GLY A 378 5.14 -21.86 10.69
C GLY A 378 5.09 -21.44 12.16
N LEU A 379 6.20 -20.95 12.74
CA LEU A 379 6.21 -20.39 14.10
C LEU A 379 5.38 -19.11 14.20
N ILE A 380 5.45 -18.24 13.18
CA ILE A 380 4.58 -17.07 13.09
C ILE A 380 3.10 -17.50 12.98
N ALA A 381 2.82 -18.55 12.21
CA ALA A 381 1.47 -19.14 12.07
C ALA A 381 0.92 -19.60 13.42
N LEU A 382 1.73 -20.36 14.16
CA LEU A 382 1.42 -20.87 15.49
C LEU A 382 1.12 -19.71 16.46
N ALA A 383 1.98 -18.69 16.49
CA ALA A 383 1.82 -17.55 17.38
C ALA A 383 0.62 -16.66 17.04
N ALA A 384 0.44 -16.31 15.76
CA ALA A 384 -0.70 -15.51 15.33
C ALA A 384 -2.03 -16.26 15.52
N GLY A 385 -2.05 -17.58 15.26
CA GLY A 385 -3.18 -18.46 15.53
C GLY A 385 -3.53 -18.54 17.02
N ALA A 386 -2.52 -18.68 17.88
CA ALA A 386 -2.71 -18.67 19.33
C ALA A 386 -3.29 -17.35 19.83
N CYS A 387 -2.77 -16.22 19.34
CA CYS A 387 -3.29 -14.89 19.64
C CYS A 387 -4.73 -14.71 19.16
N ALA A 388 -5.04 -15.16 17.94
CA ALA A 388 -6.39 -15.10 17.40
C ALA A 388 -7.39 -15.92 18.24
N GLY A 389 -7.05 -17.17 18.54
CA GLY A 389 -7.88 -18.05 19.35
C GLY A 389 -8.09 -17.53 20.78
N GLY A 390 -7.02 -17.08 21.44
CA GLY A 390 -7.10 -16.48 22.76
C GLY A 390 -7.93 -15.19 22.77
N THR A 391 -7.82 -14.35 21.73
CA THR A 391 -8.62 -13.13 21.58
C THR A 391 -10.09 -13.44 21.38
N ALA A 392 -10.40 -14.40 20.51
CA ALA A 392 -11.76 -14.84 20.26
C ALA A 392 -12.40 -15.38 21.55
N TRP A 393 -11.65 -16.16 22.34
CA TRP A 393 -12.13 -16.62 23.65
C TRP A 393 -12.33 -15.46 24.63
N ALA A 394 -11.39 -14.53 24.74
CA ALA A 394 -11.51 -13.43 25.67
C ALA A 394 -12.70 -12.51 25.30
N VAL A 395 -12.93 -12.25 24.01
CA VAL A 395 -14.14 -11.56 23.51
C VAL A 395 -15.39 -12.38 23.85
N TRP A 396 -15.39 -13.69 23.63
CA TRP A 396 -16.52 -14.57 23.94
C TRP A 396 -16.84 -14.64 25.44
N ALA A 397 -15.83 -14.82 26.29
CA ALA A 397 -15.98 -14.89 27.72
C ALA A 397 -16.45 -13.55 28.30
N TRP A 398 -15.93 -12.45 27.74
CA TRP A 398 -16.43 -11.11 28.02
C TRP A 398 -17.89 -10.92 27.61
N LEU A 399 -18.27 -11.33 26.40
CA LEU A 399 -19.66 -11.29 25.91
C LEU A 399 -20.60 -12.04 26.83
N ARG A 400 -20.22 -13.25 27.26
CA ARG A 400 -21.02 -14.05 28.21
C ARG A 400 -21.24 -13.32 29.54
N ARG A 401 -20.23 -12.59 30.02
CA ARG A 401 -20.35 -11.80 31.26
C ARG A 401 -21.31 -10.63 31.10
N GLU A 402 -21.18 -9.84 30.03
CA GLU A 402 -22.04 -8.68 29.80
C GLU A 402 -23.49 -9.07 29.45
N LEU A 403 -23.68 -10.27 28.86
CA LEU A 403 -25.00 -10.86 28.62
C LEU A 403 -25.62 -11.51 29.86
N GLY A 404 -24.95 -11.46 31.02
CA GLY A 404 -25.46 -12.03 32.28
C GLY A 404 -25.49 -13.57 32.32
N LEU A 405 -24.76 -14.24 31.42
CA LEU A 405 -24.71 -15.71 31.34
C LEU A 405 -23.81 -16.34 32.41
N VAL A 406 -23.05 -15.53 33.14
CA VAL A 406 -22.16 -15.96 34.23
C VAL A 406 -22.37 -15.04 35.43
N PRO A 407 -22.50 -15.58 36.66
CA PRO A 407 -22.68 -14.76 37.87
C PRO A 407 -21.56 -13.74 38.05
N ALA A 408 -21.94 -12.52 38.44
CA ALA A 408 -21.01 -11.40 38.58
C ALA A 408 -20.00 -11.68 39.71
N ARG A 409 -18.72 -11.81 39.36
CA ARG A 409 -17.64 -11.80 40.36
C ARG A 409 -17.48 -10.41 41.02
N PRO A 410 -17.01 -10.36 42.28
CA PRO A 410 -16.84 -9.12 43.05
C PRO A 410 -16.02 -8.05 42.30
N GLU A 411 -16.29 -6.78 42.60
CA GLU A 411 -15.82 -5.61 41.86
C GLU A 411 -14.30 -5.51 41.71
N ARG A 412 -13.53 -6.15 42.61
CA ARG A 412 -12.06 -6.20 42.60
C ARG A 412 -11.46 -6.96 41.40
N GLU A 413 -12.23 -7.79 40.68
CA GLU A 413 -11.76 -8.59 39.53
C GLU A 413 -12.20 -8.03 38.16
N ARG A 414 -12.71 -6.79 38.10
CA ARG A 414 -13.21 -6.15 36.86
C ARG A 414 -12.11 -5.64 35.91
N GLY A 415 -11.15 -6.50 35.53
CA GLY A 415 -10.36 -6.28 34.30
C GLY A 415 -11.20 -6.57 33.06
N VAL A 416 -10.96 -5.87 31.96
CA VAL A 416 -11.79 -5.92 30.75
C VAL A 416 -11.39 -7.05 29.80
N PHE A 417 -10.19 -7.64 29.89
CA PHE A 417 -9.76 -8.66 28.92
C PHE A 417 -8.81 -9.77 29.41
N LEU A 418 -7.77 -9.49 30.21
CA LEU A 418 -6.64 -10.39 30.52
C LEU A 418 -6.78 -11.17 31.83
N LEU A 419 -7.79 -10.88 32.64
CA LEU A 419 -8.03 -11.57 33.92
C LEU A 419 -8.80 -12.90 33.79
N GLN A 420 -8.97 -13.39 32.56
CA GLN A 420 -9.61 -14.68 32.26
C GLN A 420 -8.68 -15.60 31.45
N LEU A 421 -7.42 -15.73 31.87
CA LEU A 421 -6.55 -16.85 31.45
C LEU A 421 -7.04 -18.16 32.09
N ASP A 422 -8.30 -18.52 31.84
CA ASP A 422 -8.90 -19.76 32.29
C ASP A 422 -8.52 -20.90 31.34
N ARG A 423 -8.92 -22.13 31.68
CA ARG A 423 -8.65 -23.31 30.83
C ARG A 423 -9.19 -23.11 29.41
N GLY A 424 -10.33 -22.43 29.26
CA GLY A 424 -10.92 -22.15 27.95
C GLY A 424 -10.07 -21.23 27.07
N PHE A 425 -9.39 -20.22 27.65
CA PHE A 425 -8.44 -19.38 26.92
C PHE A 425 -7.31 -20.22 26.32
N PHE A 426 -6.70 -21.09 27.13
CA PHE A 426 -5.59 -21.94 26.65
C PHE A 426 -6.05 -22.96 25.60
N ILE A 427 -7.24 -23.54 25.77
CA ILE A 427 -7.84 -24.44 24.77
C ILE A 427 -8.08 -23.70 23.45
N ALA A 428 -8.71 -22.52 23.50
CA ALA A 428 -8.99 -21.74 22.31
C ALA A 428 -7.72 -21.24 21.62
N ALA A 429 -6.70 -20.84 22.39
CA ALA A 429 -5.40 -20.49 21.86
C ALA A 429 -4.72 -21.69 21.18
N ALA A 430 -4.72 -22.87 21.81
CA ALA A 430 -4.16 -24.09 21.21
C ALA A 430 -4.91 -24.50 19.94
N ALA A 431 -6.24 -24.45 19.95
CA ALA A 431 -7.09 -24.72 18.78
C ALA A 431 -6.82 -23.71 17.65
N GLY A 432 -6.77 -22.41 17.96
CA GLY A 432 -6.45 -21.37 16.99
C GLY A 432 -5.06 -21.55 16.37
N ALA A 433 -4.06 -21.93 17.17
CA ALA A 433 -2.72 -22.22 16.70
C ALA A 433 -2.70 -23.44 15.76
N LEU A 434 -3.37 -24.54 16.15
CA LEU A 434 -3.45 -25.75 15.35
C LEU A 434 -4.17 -25.52 14.02
N VAL A 435 -5.29 -24.79 14.03
CA VAL A 435 -6.03 -24.43 12.81
C VAL A 435 -5.18 -23.55 11.89
N ALA A 436 -4.50 -22.53 12.43
CA ALA A 436 -3.66 -21.65 11.63
C ALA A 436 -2.50 -22.40 10.96
N VAL A 437 -1.81 -23.28 11.70
CA VAL A 437 -0.72 -24.10 11.16
C VAL A 437 -1.25 -25.13 10.17
N ALA A 438 -2.35 -25.82 10.46
CA ALA A 438 -2.93 -26.81 9.55
C ALA A 438 -3.37 -26.17 8.22
N LEU A 439 -4.05 -25.02 8.27
CA LEU A 439 -4.46 -24.28 7.08
C LEU A 439 -3.24 -23.77 6.29
N PHE A 440 -2.25 -23.20 7.00
CA PHE A 440 -1.01 -22.74 6.38
C PHE A 440 -0.29 -23.87 5.66
N SER A 441 -0.07 -25.01 6.34
CA SER A 441 0.57 -26.20 5.77
C SER A 441 -0.22 -26.77 4.59
N ALA A 442 -1.56 -26.85 4.70
CA ALA A 442 -2.40 -27.36 3.62
C ALA A 442 -2.32 -26.48 2.36
N LEU A 443 -2.37 -25.15 2.51
CA LEU A 443 -2.22 -24.22 1.39
C LEU A 443 -0.80 -24.26 0.82
N TRP A 444 0.21 -24.35 1.68
CA TRP A 444 1.61 -24.41 1.29
C TRP A 444 1.92 -25.66 0.46
N LEU A 445 1.51 -26.84 0.93
CA LEU A 445 1.73 -28.12 0.24
C LEU A 445 1.00 -28.21 -1.09
N LYS A 446 -0.13 -27.50 -1.26
CA LYS A 446 -0.84 -27.39 -2.54
C LYS A 446 -0.24 -26.35 -3.51
N GLY A 447 0.88 -25.71 -3.15
CA GLY A 447 1.52 -24.68 -3.97
C GLY A 447 0.92 -23.28 -3.86
N TYR A 448 -0.15 -23.08 -3.07
CA TYR A 448 -0.79 -21.78 -2.84
C TYR A 448 -0.02 -20.91 -1.83
N THR A 449 1.30 -20.79 -2.00
CA THR A 449 2.21 -20.13 -1.05
C THR A 449 1.92 -18.63 -0.87
N VAL A 450 1.51 -17.92 -1.93
CA VAL A 450 1.08 -16.51 -1.85
C VAL A 450 -0.16 -16.38 -0.96
N LEU A 451 -1.16 -17.22 -1.22
CA LEU A 451 -2.43 -17.21 -0.47
C LEU A 451 -2.21 -17.57 1.00
N ALA A 452 -1.38 -18.58 1.29
CA ALA A 452 -1.02 -18.99 2.64
C ALA A 452 -0.42 -17.82 3.45
N ARG A 453 0.54 -17.11 2.86
CA ARG A 453 1.17 -15.92 3.47
C ARG A 453 0.17 -14.79 3.67
N GLN A 454 -0.68 -14.49 2.67
CA GLN A 454 -1.68 -13.44 2.76
C GLN A 454 -2.75 -13.71 3.82
N ALA A 455 -3.25 -14.94 3.91
CA ALA A 455 -4.25 -15.34 4.89
C ALA A 455 -3.71 -15.16 6.32
N LEU A 456 -2.46 -15.58 6.54
CA LEU A 456 -1.83 -15.45 7.85
C LEU A 456 -1.44 -14.00 8.19
N ALA A 457 -0.97 -13.23 7.20
CA ALA A 457 -0.70 -11.80 7.38
C ALA A 457 -2.00 -11.03 7.70
N LEU A 458 -3.11 -11.42 7.08
CA LEU A 458 -4.44 -10.87 7.37
C LEU A 458 -4.89 -11.24 8.79
N LEU A 459 -4.71 -12.50 9.22
CA LEU A 459 -5.01 -12.91 10.59
C LEU A 459 -4.24 -12.04 11.60
N ALA A 460 -2.93 -11.86 11.41
CA ALA A 460 -2.11 -11.01 12.25
C ALA A 460 -2.57 -9.53 12.20
N ALA A 461 -2.84 -9.00 11.00
CA ALA A 461 -3.25 -7.62 10.81
C ALA A 461 -4.63 -7.31 11.40
N VAL A 462 -5.50 -8.31 11.57
CA VAL A 462 -6.79 -8.14 12.24
C VAL A 462 -6.66 -8.28 13.76
N CYS A 463 -5.97 -9.32 14.23
CA CYS A 463 -5.92 -9.64 15.65
C CYS A 463 -5.04 -8.69 16.46
N PHE A 464 -3.83 -8.36 15.98
CA PHE A 464 -2.87 -7.62 16.79
C PHE A 464 -3.28 -6.17 17.12
N PRO A 465 -3.92 -5.38 16.23
CA PRO A 465 -4.41 -4.05 16.59
C PRO A 465 -5.53 -4.12 17.64
N ALA A 466 -6.43 -5.10 17.54
CA ALA A 466 -7.48 -5.31 18.51
C ALA A 466 -6.89 -5.72 19.88
N ILE A 467 -5.95 -6.67 19.90
CA ILE A 467 -5.23 -7.09 21.11
C ILE A 467 -4.47 -5.90 21.72
N ALA A 468 -3.76 -5.11 20.91
CA ALA A 468 -2.98 -3.98 21.37
C ALA A 468 -3.84 -2.98 22.15
N VAL A 469 -5.00 -2.62 21.60
CA VAL A 469 -5.93 -1.70 22.26
C VAL A 469 -6.51 -2.32 23.53
N LEU A 470 -7.00 -3.57 23.47
CA LEU A 470 -7.63 -4.23 24.63
C LEU A 470 -6.64 -4.49 25.77
N ALA A 471 -5.45 -4.99 25.46
CA ALA A 471 -4.37 -5.19 26.43
C ALA A 471 -3.91 -3.85 27.02
N GLY A 472 -3.86 -2.78 26.21
CA GLY A 472 -3.54 -1.44 26.67
C GLY A 472 -4.57 -0.88 27.66
N LEU A 473 -5.87 -1.05 27.37
CA LEU A 473 -6.95 -0.64 28.27
C LEU A 473 -6.86 -1.37 29.62
N ASP A 474 -6.52 -2.66 29.59
CA ASP A 474 -6.35 -3.46 30.79
C ASP A 474 -5.14 -3.08 31.63
N ALA A 475 -3.99 -2.87 30.98
CA ALA A 475 -2.79 -2.42 31.67
C ALA A 475 -3.02 -1.04 32.31
N ALA A 476 -3.75 -0.14 31.64
CA ALA A 476 -4.13 1.15 32.20
C ALA A 476 -5.06 1.01 33.41
N LEU A 477 -6.03 0.10 33.37
CA LEU A 477 -6.91 -0.18 34.53
C LEU A 477 -6.15 -0.78 35.72
N ALA A 478 -5.25 -1.73 35.46
CA ALA A 478 -4.51 -2.44 36.49
C ALA A 478 -3.65 -1.48 37.34
N ALA A 479 -3.02 -0.49 36.68
CA ALA A 479 -2.14 0.48 37.32
C ALA A 479 -2.86 1.53 38.19
N VAL A 480 -4.16 1.76 37.96
CA VAL A 480 -4.95 2.81 38.66
C VAL A 480 -5.66 2.28 39.91
N ARG A 481 -5.54 0.98 40.23
CA ARG A 481 -6.20 0.35 41.39
C ARG A 481 -5.85 1.05 42.72
N GLY A 482 -6.84 1.70 43.35
CA GLY A 482 -6.82 2.07 44.76
C GLY A 482 -7.07 3.55 45.09
N LYS A 483 -6.58 4.53 44.30
CA LYS A 483 -6.85 5.99 44.48
C LYS A 483 -6.67 6.78 43.17
N ARG A 484 -7.52 7.78 42.93
CA ARG A 484 -7.53 8.66 41.73
C ARG A 484 -6.47 9.76 41.82
N GLU A 485 -5.20 9.38 41.80
CA GLU A 485 -4.09 10.35 41.74
C GLU A 485 -3.66 10.60 40.29
N PRO A 486 -3.36 11.86 39.89
CA PRO A 486 -2.92 12.19 38.53
C PRO A 486 -1.68 11.39 38.09
N LEU A 487 -0.73 11.18 39.01
CA LEU A 487 0.49 10.40 38.76
C LEU A 487 0.17 8.92 38.45
N ARG A 488 -0.82 8.33 39.12
CA ARG A 488 -1.27 6.95 38.86
C ARG A 488 -2.01 6.82 37.53
N GLN A 489 -2.77 7.84 37.12
CA GLN A 489 -3.40 7.87 35.80
C GLN A 489 -2.36 7.95 34.68
N LEU A 490 -1.32 8.76 34.87
CA LEU A 490 -0.21 8.85 33.93
C LEU A 490 0.58 7.53 33.86
N ALA A 491 0.87 6.91 35.00
CA ALA A 491 1.53 5.60 35.06
C ALA A 491 0.68 4.51 34.38
N GLY A 492 -0.64 4.53 34.56
CA GLY A 492 -1.55 3.62 33.87
C GLY A 492 -1.60 3.87 32.36
N ALA A 493 -1.65 5.12 31.93
CA ALA A 493 -1.57 5.46 30.51
C ALA A 493 -0.26 4.98 29.89
N ALA A 494 0.88 5.15 30.58
CA ALA A 494 2.17 4.66 30.14
C ALA A 494 2.21 3.12 30.03
N ALA A 495 1.68 2.41 31.04
CA ALA A 495 1.57 0.95 31.00
C ALA A 495 0.66 0.46 29.86
N GLY A 496 -0.48 1.12 29.67
CA GLY A 496 -1.40 0.85 28.56
C GLY A 496 -0.76 1.07 27.20
N PHE A 497 -0.02 2.16 27.05
CA PHE A 497 0.68 2.48 25.83
C PHE A 497 1.82 1.50 25.55
N GLY A 498 2.59 1.11 26.57
CA GLY A 498 3.64 0.10 26.45
C GLY A 498 3.10 -1.26 25.99
N ALA A 499 1.97 -1.71 26.56
CA ALA A 499 1.31 -2.94 26.12
C ALA A 499 0.81 -2.84 24.68
N ALA A 500 0.16 -1.73 24.32
CA ALA A 500 -0.32 -1.50 22.96
C ALA A 500 0.83 -1.49 21.94
N LEU A 501 1.95 -0.84 22.28
CA LEU A 501 3.14 -0.78 21.44
C LEU A 501 3.73 -2.18 21.23
N ALA A 502 3.91 -2.97 22.29
CA ALA A 502 4.47 -4.31 22.20
C ALA A 502 3.68 -5.22 21.25
N PHE A 503 2.35 -5.25 21.37
CA PHE A 503 1.51 -6.05 20.47
C PHE A 503 1.46 -5.48 19.04
N THR A 504 1.39 -4.16 18.89
CA THR A 504 1.37 -3.53 17.56
C THR A 504 2.64 -3.85 16.78
N TRP A 505 3.82 -3.70 17.41
CA TRP A 505 5.10 -4.04 16.78
C TRP A 505 5.24 -5.53 16.53
N SER A 506 4.78 -6.38 17.44
CA SER A 506 4.78 -7.83 17.21
C SER A 506 3.98 -8.19 15.96
N GLY A 507 2.76 -7.67 15.83
CA GLY A 507 1.92 -7.88 14.64
C GLY A 507 2.53 -7.29 13.36
N ALA A 508 3.13 -6.10 13.45
CA ALA A 508 3.79 -5.44 12.33
C ALA A 508 4.99 -6.26 11.80
N LEU A 509 5.84 -6.76 12.70
CA LEU A 509 6.98 -7.60 12.35
C LEU A 509 6.53 -8.96 11.79
N PHE A 510 5.46 -9.55 12.32
CA PHE A 510 4.89 -10.78 11.78
C PHE A 510 4.40 -10.58 10.35
N VAL A 511 3.61 -9.52 10.10
CA VAL A 511 3.13 -9.17 8.76
C VAL A 511 4.31 -8.93 7.80
N ALA A 512 5.33 -8.18 8.23
CA ALA A 512 6.51 -7.94 7.40
C ALA A 512 7.27 -9.22 7.05
N ALA A 513 7.48 -10.11 8.02
CA ALA A 513 8.16 -11.39 7.81
C ALA A 513 7.35 -12.30 6.87
N LEU A 514 6.03 -12.37 7.05
CA LEU A 514 5.14 -13.17 6.20
C LEU A 514 5.14 -12.70 4.75
N LEU A 515 5.22 -11.39 4.53
CA LEU A 515 5.26 -10.76 3.21
C LEU A 515 6.69 -10.62 2.64
N THR A 516 7.71 -11.11 3.34
CA THR A 516 9.07 -11.18 2.81
C THR A 516 9.18 -12.36 1.84
N ASP A 517 8.92 -12.05 0.57
CA ASP A 517 8.96 -12.94 -0.58
C ASP A 517 9.16 -12.09 -1.84
N VAL A 518 9.96 -12.57 -2.79
CA VAL A 518 10.30 -11.83 -4.02
C VAL A 518 9.07 -11.33 -4.77
N ARG A 519 7.97 -12.08 -4.76
CA ARG A 519 6.73 -11.70 -5.45
C ARG A 519 6.11 -10.43 -4.85
N PHE A 520 6.16 -10.27 -3.53
CA PHE A 520 5.67 -9.08 -2.85
C PHE A 520 6.68 -7.92 -2.92
N LEU A 521 7.98 -8.22 -2.79
CA LEU A 521 9.04 -7.21 -2.86
C LEU A 521 9.13 -6.58 -4.27
N ALA A 522 9.01 -7.40 -5.32
CA ALA A 522 8.99 -7.00 -6.72
C ALA A 522 7.65 -6.39 -7.16
N LYS A 523 6.63 -6.38 -6.30
CA LYS A 523 5.26 -5.89 -6.57
C LYS A 523 4.53 -6.65 -7.70
N ILE A 524 4.90 -7.91 -7.94
CA ILE A 524 4.11 -8.82 -8.79
C ILE A 524 2.85 -9.27 -8.05
N ALA A 525 2.97 -9.53 -6.75
CA ALA A 525 1.86 -9.78 -5.86
C ALA A 525 1.70 -8.63 -4.86
N GLU A 526 0.45 -8.30 -4.52
CA GLU A 526 0.13 -7.28 -3.51
C GLU A 526 -0.71 -7.89 -2.38
N PHE A 527 -0.60 -7.33 -1.18
CA PHE A 527 -1.44 -7.74 -0.06
C PHE A 527 -2.89 -7.28 -0.29
N ARG A 528 -3.76 -8.21 -0.70
CA ARG A 528 -5.18 -7.93 -1.01
C ARG A 528 -6.02 -7.61 0.24
N GLY A 529 -5.52 -7.96 1.42
CA GLY A 529 -6.23 -7.84 2.70
C GLY A 529 -6.25 -6.43 3.30
N VAL A 530 -5.64 -5.41 2.68
CA VAL A 530 -5.49 -4.06 3.25
C VAL A 530 -6.82 -3.49 3.73
N LYS A 531 -7.87 -3.52 2.89
CA LYS A 531 -9.18 -2.95 3.26
C LYS A 531 -9.79 -3.66 4.47
N LEU A 532 -9.74 -5.00 4.49
CA LEU A 532 -10.27 -5.77 5.61
C LEU A 532 -9.47 -5.55 6.90
N ALA A 533 -8.14 -5.47 6.79
CA ALA A 533 -7.26 -5.19 7.92
C ALA A 533 -7.52 -3.81 8.57
N HIS A 534 -8.09 -2.85 7.83
CA HIS A 534 -8.49 -1.56 8.39
C HIS A 534 -9.84 -1.60 9.09
N VAL A 535 -10.80 -2.38 8.57
CA VAL A 535 -12.19 -2.37 9.04
C VAL A 535 -12.41 -3.39 10.15
N ALA A 536 -11.86 -4.60 10.03
CA ALA A 536 -12.15 -5.70 10.95
C ALA A 536 -11.71 -5.43 12.40
N PRO A 537 -10.51 -4.88 12.70
CA PRO A 537 -10.15 -4.54 14.08
C PRO A 537 -11.09 -3.48 14.68
N LEU A 538 -11.45 -2.46 13.89
CA LEU A 538 -12.40 -1.43 14.32
C LEU A 538 -13.77 -2.01 14.60
N ALA A 539 -14.25 -2.94 13.77
CA ALA A 539 -15.53 -3.62 13.97
C ALA A 539 -15.52 -4.45 15.26
N VAL A 540 -14.46 -5.24 15.50
CA VAL A 540 -14.30 -6.01 16.74
C VAL A 540 -14.31 -5.08 17.96
N LEU A 541 -13.54 -4.00 17.93
CA LEU A 541 -13.50 -3.03 19.03
C LEU A 541 -14.83 -2.28 19.19
N ALA A 542 -15.53 -1.97 18.11
CA ALA A 542 -16.82 -1.29 18.14
C ALA A 542 -17.90 -2.17 18.78
N VAL A 543 -17.90 -3.47 18.49
CA VAL A 543 -18.79 -4.43 19.17
C VAL A 543 -18.46 -4.51 20.66
N VAL A 544 -17.18 -4.69 21.00
CA VAL A 544 -16.73 -4.79 22.40
C VAL A 544 -17.09 -3.53 23.19
N VAL A 545 -16.75 -2.34 22.69
CA VAL A 545 -17.03 -1.12 23.45
C VAL A 545 -18.49 -0.68 23.35
N GLY A 546 -19.14 -0.88 22.21
CA GLY A 546 -20.55 -0.53 21.98
C GLY A 546 -21.51 -1.30 22.88
N LEU A 547 -21.27 -2.58 23.11
CA LEU A 547 -22.03 -3.38 24.07
C LEU A 547 -21.87 -2.88 25.52
N ARG A 548 -20.69 -2.36 25.91
CA ARG A 548 -20.50 -1.73 27.23
C ARG A 548 -21.27 -0.41 27.38
N VAL A 549 -21.42 0.35 26.29
CA VAL A 549 -22.27 1.54 26.27
C VAL A 549 -23.76 1.14 26.42
N ALA A 550 -24.17 0.04 25.79
CA ALA A 550 -25.56 -0.43 25.81
C ALA A 550 -25.97 -1.17 27.10
N GLY A 551 -25.20 -2.16 27.54
CA GLY A 551 -25.57 -3.16 28.56
C GLY A 551 -25.87 -2.59 29.95
N ARG A 552 -25.27 -1.45 30.33
CA ARG A 552 -25.57 -0.77 31.61
C ARG A 552 -26.65 0.31 31.49
N SER A 553 -27.49 0.24 30.47
CA SER A 553 -28.60 1.18 30.26
C SER A 553 -29.95 0.61 30.66
N GLN A 554 -30.03 -0.60 31.26
CA GLN A 554 -31.28 -1.08 31.86
C GLN A 554 -31.59 -0.23 33.11
N PRO A 555 -32.64 0.61 33.08
CA PRO A 555 -33.15 1.26 34.28
C PRO A 555 -34.08 0.24 34.95
N GLY A 556 -33.77 -0.21 36.17
CA GLY A 556 -34.78 -0.92 36.97
C GLY A 556 -34.33 -2.07 37.88
N LEU A 557 -33.05 -2.39 38.00
CA LEU A 557 -32.58 -3.30 39.06
C LEU A 557 -31.64 -2.53 39.99
N GLU A 558 -32.22 -1.61 40.77
CA GLU A 558 -31.54 -1.21 42.00
C GLU A 558 -31.38 -2.44 42.90
N PRO A 559 -30.23 -2.64 43.56
CA PRO A 559 -30.14 -3.64 44.60
C PRO A 559 -31.11 -3.20 45.71
N ALA A 560 -32.13 -4.01 45.98
CA ALA A 560 -32.99 -3.79 47.13
C ALA A 560 -32.11 -3.60 48.38
N ALA A 561 -32.36 -2.51 49.10
CA ALA A 561 -31.67 -2.22 50.35
C ALA A 561 -31.76 -3.42 51.31
N PRO A 562 -30.70 -3.73 52.07
CA PRO A 562 -30.74 -4.84 53.01
C PRO A 562 -31.61 -4.44 54.21
N GLY A 563 -32.89 -4.80 54.16
CA GLY A 563 -33.82 -4.57 55.26
C GLY A 563 -35.21 -5.14 54.98
N GLY A 564 -35.59 -6.15 55.76
CA GLY A 564 -36.94 -6.69 55.82
C GLY A 564 -37.00 -8.18 55.50
N GLY A 565 -37.00 -9.01 56.54
CA GLY A 565 -37.11 -10.45 56.43
C GLY A 565 -38.45 -10.90 55.84
N ALA A 566 -38.37 -11.87 54.94
CA ALA A 566 -39.42 -12.83 54.67
C ALA A 566 -38.76 -14.04 54.00
N GLU A 567 -38.72 -15.17 54.71
CA GLU A 567 -38.43 -16.48 54.13
C GLU A 567 -39.48 -16.78 53.05
N GLY A 568 -39.04 -16.85 51.80
CA GLY A 568 -39.83 -17.25 50.66
C GLY A 568 -38.92 -17.97 49.67
N SER A 569 -39.12 -19.27 49.54
CA SER A 569 -38.42 -20.19 48.65
C SER A 569 -38.33 -19.66 47.22
N LEU A 570 -37.10 -19.56 46.70
CA LEU A 570 -36.85 -19.37 45.28
C LEU A 570 -37.21 -20.67 44.53
N PRO A 571 -37.91 -20.62 43.38
CA PRO A 571 -38.14 -21.82 42.58
C PRO A 571 -36.83 -22.28 41.95
N GLU A 572 -36.39 -23.49 42.29
CA GLU A 572 -35.42 -24.25 41.50
C GLU A 572 -36.01 -24.53 40.11
N GLY A 573 -35.32 -24.14 39.03
CA GLY A 573 -35.62 -24.65 37.69
C GLY A 573 -35.74 -23.65 36.53
N ALA A 574 -35.55 -22.35 36.72
CA ALA A 574 -35.49 -21.42 35.59
C ALA A 574 -34.10 -21.37 34.96
N ALA A 575 -33.76 -22.38 34.16
CA ALA A 575 -32.56 -22.34 33.31
C ALA A 575 -32.59 -21.08 32.42
N PRO A 576 -31.51 -20.27 32.36
CA PRO A 576 -31.46 -19.11 31.50
C PRO A 576 -31.54 -19.59 30.03
N ARG A 577 -32.65 -19.28 29.36
CA ARG A 577 -32.89 -19.69 27.96
C ARG A 577 -31.81 -19.08 27.06
N LEU A 578 -30.97 -19.97 26.53
CA LEU A 578 -29.74 -19.81 25.75
C LEU A 578 -29.79 -18.83 24.55
N GLY A 579 -30.98 -18.40 24.09
CA GLY A 579 -31.16 -17.53 22.92
C GLY A 579 -31.62 -16.10 23.21
N SER A 580 -31.93 -15.75 24.47
CA SER A 580 -32.67 -14.52 24.78
C SER A 580 -31.81 -13.25 24.89
N GLY A 581 -30.51 -13.34 25.19
CA GLY A 581 -29.64 -12.15 25.42
C GLY A 581 -29.24 -11.40 24.15
N ILE A 582 -28.76 -12.10 23.11
CA ILE A 582 -28.42 -11.48 21.81
C ILE A 582 -29.69 -11.04 21.09
N VAL A 583 -30.74 -11.87 21.14
CA VAL A 583 -32.04 -11.52 20.55
C VAL A 583 -32.68 -10.34 21.28
N SER A 584 -32.57 -10.22 22.61
CA SER A 584 -33.09 -9.05 23.34
C SER A 584 -32.22 -7.80 23.16
N ALA A 585 -30.90 -7.92 23.08
CA ALA A 585 -30.02 -6.79 22.74
C ALA A 585 -30.24 -6.31 21.30
N ALA A 586 -30.33 -7.23 20.34
CA ALA A 586 -30.67 -6.93 18.95
C ALA A 586 -32.07 -6.33 18.86
N ARG A 587 -33.07 -6.91 19.53
CA ARG A 587 -34.45 -6.40 19.58
C ARG A 587 -34.53 -5.04 20.27
N TYR A 588 -33.70 -4.77 21.29
CA TYR A 588 -33.57 -3.44 21.90
C TYR A 588 -33.00 -2.42 20.91
N TRP A 589 -31.92 -2.76 20.19
CA TRP A 589 -31.34 -1.87 19.19
C TRP A 589 -32.25 -1.66 17.97
N LEU A 590 -32.96 -2.70 17.55
CA LEU A 590 -33.92 -2.66 16.44
C LEU A 590 -35.19 -1.88 16.81
N ASN A 591 -35.67 -1.99 18.05
CA ASN A 591 -36.88 -1.29 18.52
C ASN A 591 -36.59 0.07 19.14
N ARG A 592 -35.33 0.49 19.22
CA ARG A 592 -34.96 1.80 19.74
C ARG A 592 -35.25 2.86 18.69
N SER A 593 -35.97 3.91 19.09
CA SER A 593 -36.13 5.10 18.26
C SER A 593 -34.77 5.76 18.00
N ILE A 594 -34.34 5.72 16.75
CA ILE A 594 -33.13 6.41 16.28
C ILE A 594 -33.49 7.89 16.18
N ARG A 595 -32.84 8.73 16.99
CA ARG A 595 -33.01 10.18 16.86
C ARG A 595 -32.41 10.64 15.53
N LEU A 596 -33.02 11.62 14.85
CA LEU A 596 -32.48 12.16 13.60
C LEU A 596 -31.01 12.60 13.76
N SER A 597 -30.64 13.19 14.90
CA SER A 597 -29.26 13.54 15.22
C SER A 597 -28.33 12.31 15.28
N GLU A 598 -28.80 11.18 15.80
CA GLU A 598 -28.03 9.93 15.86
C GLU A 598 -27.87 9.31 14.48
N LEU A 599 -28.91 9.39 13.63
CA LEU A 599 -28.85 8.98 12.23
C LEU A 599 -27.86 9.83 11.43
N LEU A 600 -27.92 11.17 11.56
CA LEU A 600 -27.03 12.10 10.86
C LEU A 600 -25.57 11.91 11.29
N VAL A 601 -25.30 11.74 12.59
CA VAL A 601 -23.95 11.43 13.09
C VAL A 601 -23.49 10.06 12.60
N GLY A 602 -24.35 9.05 12.61
CA GLY A 602 -24.04 7.71 12.09
C GLY A 602 -23.69 7.73 10.61
N LEU A 603 -24.46 8.47 9.80
CA LEU A 603 -24.22 8.64 8.37
C LEU A 603 -22.93 9.41 8.09
N ALA A 604 -22.64 10.45 8.87
CA ALA A 604 -21.38 11.18 8.79
C ALA A 604 -20.17 10.30 9.16
N LEU A 605 -20.27 9.47 10.20
CA LEU A 605 -19.21 8.53 10.60
C LEU A 605 -19.02 7.43 9.55
N ALA A 606 -20.10 6.91 8.97
CA ALA A 606 -20.05 5.93 7.88
C ALA A 606 -19.39 6.53 6.63
N ALA A 607 -19.74 7.77 6.27
CA ALA A 607 -19.10 8.49 5.18
C ALA A 607 -17.60 8.74 5.46
N ALA A 608 -17.25 9.16 6.68
CA ALA A 608 -15.85 9.34 7.08
C ALA A 608 -15.05 8.03 7.03
N LEU A 609 -15.64 6.92 7.48
CA LEU A 609 -15.02 5.59 7.40
C LEU A 609 -14.89 5.13 5.95
N TRP A 610 -15.90 5.38 5.11
CA TRP A 610 -15.86 5.07 3.68
C TRP A 610 -14.73 5.84 2.98
N VAL A 611 -14.63 7.15 3.20
CA VAL A 611 -13.53 7.98 2.68
C VAL A 611 -12.18 7.46 3.21
N TYR A 612 -12.10 7.15 4.50
CA TYR A 612 -10.89 6.61 5.11
C TYR A 612 -10.41 5.31 4.43
N VAL A 613 -11.32 4.37 4.15
CA VAL A 613 -11.04 3.09 3.48
C VAL A 613 -10.74 3.27 2.00
N MET A 614 -11.43 4.17 1.31
CA MET A 614 -11.12 4.43 -0.11
C MET A 614 -9.76 5.10 -0.27
N ARG A 615 -9.33 5.91 0.70
CA ARG A 615 -7.99 6.52 0.74
C ARG A 615 -6.88 5.58 1.23
N THR A 616 -7.16 4.31 1.58
CA THR A 616 -6.12 3.33 1.96
C THR A 616 -5.65 2.46 0.79
N GLY A 617 -6.06 2.77 -0.45
CA GLY A 617 -5.53 2.20 -1.69
C GLY A 617 -4.92 3.26 -2.62
N ASN A 618 -4.08 2.83 -3.56
CA ASN A 618 -3.55 3.71 -4.61
C ASN A 618 -4.70 4.14 -5.55
N ASP A 619 -4.92 5.45 -5.64
CA ASP A 619 -5.63 6.14 -6.75
C ASP A 619 -7.16 6.30 -6.72
N ALA A 620 -7.85 6.16 -5.57
CA ALA A 620 -9.31 6.30 -5.56
C ALA A 620 -9.83 7.76 -5.48
N LEU A 621 -9.09 8.70 -4.89
CA LEU A 621 -9.59 10.07 -4.64
C LEU A 621 -8.50 11.13 -4.82
N PRO A 622 -8.79 12.26 -5.51
CA PRO A 622 -7.85 13.37 -5.66
C PRO A 622 -7.46 13.96 -4.30
N VAL A 623 -6.20 14.39 -4.18
CA VAL A 623 -5.64 14.97 -2.96
C VAL A 623 -5.80 16.49 -3.00
N PRO A 624 -6.46 17.12 -2.01
CA PRO A 624 -6.55 18.57 -1.93
C PRO A 624 -5.18 19.25 -1.93
N ALA A 625 -5.05 20.42 -2.56
CA ALA A 625 -3.78 21.14 -2.69
C ALA A 625 -3.11 21.42 -1.33
N PHE A 626 -3.89 21.81 -0.32
CA PHE A 626 -3.39 21.99 1.05
C PHE A 626 -2.78 20.71 1.63
N GLU A 627 -3.42 19.56 1.42
CA GLU A 627 -2.91 18.28 1.90
C GLU A 627 -1.62 17.90 1.15
N ALA A 628 -1.54 18.17 -0.16
CA ALA A 628 -0.32 17.97 -0.93
C ALA A 628 0.83 18.87 -0.43
N ALA A 629 0.55 20.15 -0.13
CA ALA A 629 1.53 21.08 0.44
C ALA A 629 2.01 20.64 1.83
N PHE A 630 1.09 20.22 2.71
CA PHE A 630 1.46 19.70 4.03
C PHE A 630 2.29 18.42 3.93
N ARG A 631 1.95 17.52 3.00
CA ARG A 631 2.76 16.32 2.74
C ARG A 631 4.17 16.68 2.26
N ARG A 632 4.31 17.66 1.36
CA ARG A 632 5.62 18.17 0.91
C ARG A 632 6.43 18.77 2.06
N PHE A 633 5.81 19.57 2.91
CA PHE A 633 6.45 20.12 4.11
C PHE A 633 7.01 19.01 5.01
N LEU A 634 6.22 17.96 5.26
CA LEU A 634 6.67 16.80 6.04
C LEU A 634 7.79 16.03 5.35
N GLU A 635 7.76 15.89 4.01
CA GLU A 635 8.82 15.24 3.23
C GLU A 635 10.13 16.04 3.22
N GLN A 636 10.06 17.37 3.23
CA GLN A 636 11.24 18.24 3.28
C GLN A 636 11.83 18.34 4.69
N SER A 637 10.98 18.34 5.72
CA SER A 637 11.40 18.46 7.12
C SER A 637 11.93 17.14 7.68
N PHE A 638 11.41 16.01 7.20
CA PHE A 638 11.79 14.67 7.67
C PHE A 638 12.27 13.82 6.49
N ALA A 639 13.43 13.18 6.63
CA ALA A 639 13.98 12.28 5.59
C ALA A 639 13.01 11.13 5.22
N VAL A 640 12.17 10.69 6.16
CA VAL A 640 11.07 9.74 5.95
C VAL A 640 9.79 10.37 6.47
N ARG A 641 8.79 10.55 5.60
CA ARG A 641 7.53 11.22 5.95
C ARG A 641 6.77 10.46 7.04
N PRO A 642 6.42 11.09 8.19
CA PRO A 642 5.57 10.48 9.21
C PRO A 642 4.14 10.25 8.72
N ARG A 643 3.48 9.21 9.25
CA ARG A 643 2.07 8.94 8.91
C ARG A 643 1.13 9.89 9.63
N THR A 644 0.50 10.77 8.86
CA THR A 644 -0.47 11.77 9.36
C THR A 644 -1.58 11.17 10.21
N LYS A 645 -2.11 10.01 9.83
CA LYS A 645 -3.17 9.30 10.56
C LYS A 645 -2.72 8.83 11.96
N GLU A 646 -1.45 8.47 12.10
CA GLU A 646 -0.87 8.00 13.37
C GLU A 646 -0.70 9.16 14.34
N PHE A 647 -0.03 10.23 13.92
CA PHE A 647 0.30 11.32 14.84
C PHE A 647 -0.81 12.35 15.07
N LEU A 648 -1.72 12.57 14.10
CA LEU A 648 -2.81 13.55 14.27
C LEU A 648 -4.02 12.98 15.01
N ILE A 649 -4.30 11.69 14.85
CA ILE A 649 -5.54 11.07 15.35
C ILE A 649 -5.24 9.86 16.21
N GLY A 650 -4.58 8.83 15.66
CA GLY A 650 -4.40 7.53 16.29
C GLY A 650 -3.74 7.60 17.67
N HIS A 651 -2.46 7.95 17.74
CA HIS A 651 -1.71 7.95 19.00
C HIS A 651 -2.23 8.97 20.03
N PRO A 652 -2.61 10.22 19.67
CA PRO A 652 -3.23 11.14 20.62
C PRO A 652 -4.52 10.59 21.23
N ALA A 653 -5.43 10.06 20.41
CA ALA A 653 -6.69 9.50 20.89
C ALA A 653 -6.47 8.23 21.72
N LEU A 654 -5.48 7.40 21.36
CA LEU A 654 -5.12 6.20 22.10
C LEU A 654 -4.56 6.52 23.49
N LEU A 655 -3.69 7.54 23.59
CA LEU A 655 -3.19 8.05 24.87
C LEU A 655 -4.36 8.49 25.76
N TRP A 656 -5.27 9.28 25.20
CA TRP A 656 -6.44 9.75 25.93
C TRP A 656 -7.41 8.63 26.30
N ALA A 657 -7.56 7.62 25.42
CA ALA A 657 -8.30 6.42 25.75
C ALA A 657 -7.72 5.76 27.00
N PHE A 658 -6.41 5.57 27.11
CA PHE A 658 -5.81 4.94 28.30
C PHE A 658 -5.87 5.82 29.56
N VAL A 659 -5.70 7.13 29.44
CA VAL A 659 -5.83 8.06 30.57
C VAL A 659 -7.25 8.06 31.13
N TYR A 660 -8.25 8.13 30.26
CA TYR A 660 -9.63 8.36 30.66
C TYR A 660 -10.45 7.08 30.80
N TRP A 661 -10.01 5.95 30.25
CA TRP A 661 -10.72 4.67 30.34
C TRP A 661 -11.04 4.27 31.79
N PRO A 662 -10.10 4.34 32.76
CA PRO A 662 -10.40 4.04 34.16
C PRO A 662 -11.44 4.95 34.83
N VAL A 663 -11.73 6.12 34.24
CA VAL A 663 -12.62 7.14 34.80
C VAL A 663 -13.97 7.18 34.08
N LEU A 664 -13.95 7.11 32.75
CA LEU A 664 -15.13 7.32 31.91
C LEU A 664 -15.90 6.04 31.60
N ALA A 665 -15.24 4.87 31.64
CA ALA A 665 -15.86 3.59 31.27
C ALA A 665 -17.01 3.16 32.20
N ASP A 666 -17.01 3.68 33.43
CA ASP A 666 -18.05 3.42 34.44
C ASP A 666 -18.89 4.67 34.76
N GLY A 667 -18.74 5.73 33.96
CA GLY A 667 -19.46 6.99 34.12
C GLY A 667 -20.85 7.03 33.45
N SER A 668 -21.37 8.26 33.31
CA SER A 668 -22.61 8.54 32.60
C SER A 668 -22.59 7.99 31.16
N ARG A 669 -23.77 7.85 30.54
CA ARG A 669 -23.89 7.39 29.14
C ARG A 669 -23.03 8.22 28.17
N ARG A 670 -22.91 9.53 28.40
CA ARG A 670 -22.06 10.43 27.60
C ARG A 670 -20.57 10.15 27.81
N HIS A 671 -20.14 9.88 29.04
CA HIS A 671 -18.76 9.51 29.35
C HIS A 671 -18.38 8.17 28.70
N ARG A 672 -19.28 7.18 28.76
CA ARG A 672 -19.07 5.88 28.11
C ARG A 672 -18.99 6.00 26.59
N ALA A 673 -19.83 6.83 25.97
CA ALA A 673 -19.77 7.10 24.54
C ALA A 673 -18.47 7.82 24.14
N LEU A 674 -18.00 8.78 24.93
CA LEU A 674 -16.71 9.45 24.72
C LEU A 674 -15.54 8.49 24.83
N ALA A 675 -15.53 7.62 25.85
CA ALA A 675 -14.52 6.57 26.00
C ALA A 675 -14.49 5.63 24.77
N ALA A 676 -15.67 5.25 24.27
CA ALA A 676 -15.79 4.45 23.06
C ALA A 676 -15.22 5.16 21.82
N ALA A 677 -15.55 6.44 21.63
CA ALA A 677 -15.03 7.23 20.52
C ALA A 677 -13.50 7.33 20.56
N LEU A 678 -12.91 7.57 21.75
CA LEU A 678 -11.46 7.62 21.94
C LEU A 678 -10.78 6.29 21.64
N VAL A 679 -11.38 5.16 22.05
CA VAL A 679 -10.86 3.82 21.75
C VAL A 679 -10.87 3.54 20.24
N LEU A 680 -11.98 3.86 19.56
CA LEU A 680 -12.10 3.63 18.12
C LEU A 680 -11.18 4.55 17.30
N ALA A 681 -11.09 5.83 17.66
CA ALA A 681 -10.15 6.76 17.05
C ALA A 681 -8.70 6.34 17.34
N GLY A 682 -8.41 5.88 18.57
CA GLY A 682 -7.10 5.42 18.99
C GLY A 682 -6.62 4.18 18.24
N ALA A 683 -7.53 3.26 17.92
CA ALA A 683 -7.25 2.05 17.16
C ALA A 683 -6.69 2.32 15.75
N ILE A 684 -6.95 3.51 15.17
CA ILE A 684 -6.38 3.93 13.88
C ILE A 684 -4.84 3.92 13.93
N GLY A 685 -4.23 4.24 15.08
CA GLY A 685 -2.78 4.22 15.26
C GLY A 685 -2.18 2.83 15.02
N PRO A 686 -2.50 1.82 15.86
CA PRO A 686 -2.04 0.44 15.67
C PRO A 686 -2.35 -0.14 14.28
N ILE A 687 -3.54 0.14 13.73
CA ILE A 687 -3.93 -0.31 12.38
C ILE A 687 -3.00 0.30 11.32
N SER A 688 -2.72 1.60 11.39
CA SER A 688 -1.85 2.30 10.44
C SER A 688 -0.40 1.81 10.54
N VAL A 689 0.09 1.50 11.74
CA VAL A 689 1.42 0.91 11.94
C VAL A 689 1.51 -0.43 11.22
N ILE A 690 0.58 -1.37 11.46
CA ILE A 690 0.61 -2.66 10.76
C ILE A 690 0.49 -2.48 9.24
N ASN A 691 -0.37 -1.57 8.78
CA ASN A 691 -0.50 -1.29 7.36
C ASN A 691 0.82 -0.77 6.74
N SER A 692 1.60 0.03 7.46
CA SER A 692 2.92 0.49 6.98
C SER A 692 3.87 -0.68 6.73
N PHE A 693 3.80 -1.75 7.52
CA PHE A 693 4.59 -2.98 7.33
C PHE A 693 3.94 -3.96 6.33
N ALA A 694 2.65 -3.82 6.04
CA ALA A 694 1.96 -4.60 5.00
C ALA A 694 2.36 -4.17 3.56
N HIS A 695 2.90 -2.95 3.40
CA HIS A 695 3.52 -2.50 2.16
C HIS A 695 4.91 -3.12 2.00
N ALA A 696 4.95 -4.42 1.67
CA ALA A 696 6.17 -5.23 1.59
C ALA A 696 7.27 -4.63 0.71
N HIS A 697 6.90 -3.85 -0.30
CA HIS A 697 7.81 -3.21 -1.24
C HIS A 697 8.55 -1.98 -0.67
N THR A 698 8.17 -1.51 0.52
CA THR A 698 8.89 -0.50 1.30
C THR A 698 9.93 -1.18 2.18
N ALA A 699 11.13 -0.60 2.28
CA ALA A 699 12.17 -1.12 3.15
C ALA A 699 11.71 -1.17 4.62
N VAL A 700 12.10 -2.22 5.34
CA VAL A 700 11.62 -2.47 6.71
C VAL A 700 12.06 -1.33 7.64
N ALA A 701 13.30 -0.87 7.50
CA ALA A 701 13.85 0.24 8.26
C ALA A 701 13.11 1.56 7.99
N VAL A 702 12.75 1.84 6.73
CA VAL A 702 11.96 3.03 6.36
C VAL A 702 10.58 2.99 7.01
N SER A 703 9.92 1.83 7.01
CA SER A 703 8.63 1.65 7.70
C SER A 703 8.76 1.84 9.21
N ALA A 704 9.85 1.37 9.83
CA ALA A 704 10.11 1.56 11.26
C ALA A 704 10.36 3.03 11.64
N VAL A 705 11.16 3.76 10.86
CA VAL A 705 11.41 5.20 11.09
C VAL A 705 10.12 6.00 10.93
N ARG A 706 9.31 5.69 9.90
CA ARG A 706 8.03 6.32 9.62
C ARG A 706 7.05 6.21 10.81
N THR A 707 6.91 5.02 11.37
CA THR A 707 6.02 4.77 12.51
C THR A 707 6.61 5.29 13.82
N GLY A 708 7.94 5.31 13.95
CA GLY A 708 8.65 5.95 15.06
C GLY A 708 8.36 7.45 15.15
N TRP A 709 8.45 8.19 14.03
CA TRP A 709 8.06 9.60 13.99
C TRP A 709 6.56 9.79 14.23
N GLY A 710 5.71 8.93 13.67
CA GLY A 710 4.27 8.92 13.92
C GLY A 710 3.95 8.82 15.41
N LEU A 711 4.66 7.93 16.11
CA LEU A 711 4.56 7.73 17.55
C LEU A 711 5.02 8.96 18.35
N LEU A 712 6.24 9.45 18.09
CA LEU A 712 6.84 10.56 18.85
C LEU A 712 5.99 11.84 18.74
N LEU A 713 5.62 12.22 17.51
CA LEU A 713 4.78 13.40 17.26
C LEU A 713 3.39 13.21 17.85
N GLY A 714 2.83 12.01 17.75
CA GLY A 714 1.50 11.71 18.27
C GLY A 714 1.43 11.75 19.80
N LEU A 715 2.45 11.25 20.49
CA LEU A 715 2.55 11.37 21.95
C LEU A 715 2.74 12.83 22.38
N ALA A 716 3.60 13.59 21.70
CA ALA A 716 3.81 15.00 21.99
C ALA A 716 2.52 15.82 21.84
N LEU A 717 1.80 15.64 20.71
CA LEU A 717 0.52 16.31 20.46
C LEU A 717 -0.56 15.86 21.46
N GLY A 718 -0.65 14.56 21.75
CA GLY A 718 -1.59 14.03 22.72
C GLY A 718 -1.37 14.57 24.13
N ALA A 719 -0.11 14.67 24.56
CA ALA A 719 0.27 15.23 25.86
C ALA A 719 0.01 16.75 25.92
N ALA A 720 0.35 17.51 24.87
CA ALA A 720 0.08 18.94 24.79
C ALA A 720 -1.42 19.24 24.86
N ALA A 721 -2.23 18.50 24.10
CA ALA A 721 -3.68 18.63 24.14
C ALA A 721 -4.25 18.27 25.53
N PHE A 722 -3.72 17.22 26.17
CA PHE A 722 -4.12 16.85 27.53
C PHE A 722 -3.82 17.96 28.54
N GLY A 723 -2.61 18.52 28.50
CA GLY A 723 -2.20 19.65 29.34
C GLY A 723 -3.06 20.89 29.14
N ALA A 724 -3.45 21.20 27.90
CA ALA A 724 -4.36 22.30 27.59
C ALA A 724 -5.75 22.10 28.22
N VAL A 725 -6.32 20.89 28.11
CA VAL A 725 -7.63 20.57 28.71
C VAL A 725 -7.59 20.67 30.23
N GLU A 726 -6.57 20.11 30.88
CA GLU A 726 -6.42 20.22 32.34
C GLU A 726 -6.17 21.67 32.78
N GLY A 727 -5.39 22.45 32.02
CA GLY A 727 -5.19 23.87 32.27
C GLY A 727 -6.50 24.68 32.22
N VAL A 728 -7.35 24.40 31.22
CA VAL A 728 -8.69 25.03 31.14
C VAL A 728 -9.56 24.65 32.33
N LYS A 729 -9.56 23.38 32.75
CA LYS A 729 -10.30 22.93 33.95
C LYS A 729 -9.83 23.63 35.22
N LEU A 730 -8.51 23.79 35.39
CA LEU A 730 -7.91 24.50 36.53
C LEU A 730 -8.26 26.00 36.53
N LEU A 731 -8.29 26.64 35.37
CA LEU A 731 -8.70 28.05 35.24
C LEU A 731 -10.20 28.23 35.52
N ALA A 732 -11.03 27.31 35.05
CA ALA A 732 -12.47 27.31 35.29
C ALA A 732 -12.79 27.08 36.78
N SER A 733 -12.09 26.17 37.46
CA SER A 733 -12.26 25.93 38.90
C SER A 733 -11.81 27.10 39.75
N ARG A 734 -10.73 27.81 39.36
CA ARG A 734 -10.29 29.06 40.00
C ARG A 734 -11.29 30.20 39.84
N ARG A 735 -11.96 30.31 38.68
CA ARG A 735 -13.05 31.28 38.46
C ARG A 735 -14.31 30.95 39.27
N ALA A 736 -14.68 29.67 39.37
CA ALA A 736 -15.79 29.22 40.20
C ALA A 736 -15.53 29.43 41.70
N GLY A 737 -14.26 29.28 42.15
CA GLY A 737 -13.84 29.55 43.54
C GLY A 737 -13.80 31.04 43.92
N ARG A 738 -13.61 31.95 42.96
CA ARG A 738 -13.69 33.42 43.19
C ARG A 738 -15.12 33.96 43.31
N GLY A 739 -16.15 33.16 43.00
CA GLY A 739 -17.57 33.55 43.09
C GLY A 739 -18.25 33.29 44.44
N LYS A 740 -17.55 32.69 45.41
CA LYS A 740 -18.06 32.45 46.78
C LYS A 740 -17.15 33.12 47.80
N GLY A 741 -17.20 34.45 47.85
CA GLY A 741 -16.33 35.25 48.70
C GLY A 741 -16.96 36.56 49.17
N THR A 742 -18.19 36.52 49.68
CA THR A 742 -18.71 37.54 50.62
C THR A 742 -19.77 36.92 51.53
N SER A 743 -19.35 36.47 52.71
CA SER A 743 -20.19 36.34 53.90
C SER A 743 -19.26 36.35 55.10
N LEU A 744 -19.10 37.53 55.70
CA LEU A 744 -18.45 37.75 56.98
C LEU A 744 -19.17 36.93 58.07
N LEU A 745 -18.46 36.05 58.77
CA LEU A 745 -18.62 35.72 60.21
C LEU A 745 -17.51 34.71 60.61
N PRO A 746 -16.84 34.86 61.77
CA PRO A 746 -15.68 34.07 62.14
C PRO A 746 -16.08 32.70 62.73
N PRO A 747 -15.14 31.72 62.82
CA PRO A 747 -15.44 30.38 63.31
C PRO A 747 -15.54 30.38 64.84
N ARG A 748 -16.65 29.86 65.39
CA ARG A 748 -16.68 29.43 66.80
C ARG A 748 -16.02 28.06 66.92
N ARG A 749 -15.01 28.01 67.80
CA ARG A 749 -14.37 26.79 68.31
C ARG A 749 -15.31 26.01 69.24
N GLU A 750 -14.84 24.79 69.52
CA GLU A 750 -15.07 23.94 70.70
C GLU A 750 -16.01 22.74 70.55
N GLY A 751 -15.42 21.57 70.79
CA GLY A 751 -16.14 20.36 71.13
C GLY A 751 -16.27 20.22 72.64
N ALA A 752 -17.36 19.57 73.06
CA ALA A 752 -17.54 18.76 74.27
C ALA A 752 -18.99 18.21 74.25
N PRO A 753 -19.28 17.06 74.88
CA PRO A 753 -20.50 16.27 74.67
C PRO A 753 -21.68 16.77 75.52
N PRO A 754 -22.94 16.36 75.23
CA PRO A 754 -24.08 16.80 76.04
C PRO A 754 -24.27 15.88 77.25
N GLU A 755 -24.09 16.46 78.45
CA GLU A 755 -24.61 15.92 79.71
C GLU A 755 -26.05 16.40 79.97
N ARG A 756 -26.74 15.61 80.81
CA ARG A 756 -28.18 15.61 81.11
C ARG A 756 -28.61 16.75 82.06
N LEU A 757 -29.94 16.77 82.29
CA LEU A 757 -30.72 17.46 83.34
C LEU A 757 -31.19 18.86 82.93
N GLY A 758 -32.44 19.29 83.10
CA GLY A 758 -33.59 18.77 83.85
C GLY A 758 -34.37 19.98 84.40
N ALA A 759 -35.71 19.95 84.28
CA ALA A 759 -36.72 20.70 85.07
C ALA A 759 -36.78 22.27 84.95
N VAL A 760 -37.83 22.90 84.35
CA VAL A 760 -39.19 23.29 84.92
C VAL A 760 -39.15 24.70 85.57
N PRO A 761 -40.24 25.53 85.72
CA PRO A 761 -41.53 25.74 85.01
C PRO A 761 -41.98 27.23 84.77
N GLY A 762 -43.09 27.41 84.01
CA GLY A 762 -44.18 28.40 84.27
C GLY A 762 -43.96 29.86 83.83
N ALA A 763 -44.96 30.69 83.49
CA ALA A 763 -46.42 30.58 83.45
C ALA A 763 -47.03 31.84 82.75
N VAL A 764 -48.33 31.74 82.36
CA VAL A 764 -49.34 32.81 82.14
C VAL A 764 -49.18 33.71 80.87
N GLY A 765 -50.18 33.99 80.03
CA GLY A 765 -51.59 33.57 79.98
C GLY A 765 -52.43 34.34 78.95
N SER A 766 -53.67 33.87 78.79
CA SER A 766 -54.91 34.60 78.48
C SER A 766 -55.42 34.74 77.03
N ARG A 767 -56.68 34.26 76.89
CA ARG A 767 -57.83 34.77 76.11
C ARG A 767 -57.73 34.69 74.57
N GLY A 768 -58.71 34.18 73.83
CA GLY A 768 -60.08 33.74 74.13
C GLY A 768 -60.78 33.38 72.81
N GLY A 769 -61.71 32.41 72.86
CA GLY A 769 -63.01 32.39 72.15
C GLY A 769 -63.03 32.55 70.62
N LYS A 770 -63.76 31.80 69.80
CA LYS A 770 -64.90 30.87 69.92
C LYS A 770 -65.13 30.36 68.45
N PRO A 771 -66.16 29.55 68.11
CA PRO A 771 -65.94 28.31 67.35
C PRO A 771 -66.72 28.23 66.02
N GLY A 772 -66.48 27.17 65.23
CA GLY A 772 -67.30 26.83 64.08
C GLY A 772 -67.09 25.39 63.63
N ARG A 773 -67.90 24.49 64.16
CA ARG A 773 -68.02 23.05 63.84
C ARG A 773 -69.05 22.89 62.72
N ALA A 774 -68.83 22.02 61.73
CA ALA A 774 -69.78 20.98 61.28
C ALA A 774 -69.28 20.26 60.00
N VAL A 775 -69.08 18.93 60.06
CA VAL A 775 -69.90 17.86 59.42
C VAL A 775 -69.71 17.83 57.88
N GLY A 776 -69.00 16.88 57.25
CA GLY A 776 -69.34 15.46 57.04
C GLY A 776 -70.36 15.29 55.90
N PRO A 777 -70.43 14.20 55.09
CA PRO A 777 -69.73 12.92 55.19
C PRO A 777 -69.21 12.30 53.86
N SER A 778 -68.53 11.14 54.00
CA SER A 778 -68.53 9.89 53.20
C SER A 778 -69.03 9.88 51.74
N SER A 779 -68.49 9.08 50.79
CA SER A 779 -68.20 7.65 50.83
C SER A 779 -67.65 7.15 49.47
N ARG A 780 -66.88 6.04 49.52
CA ARG A 780 -66.79 4.86 48.61
C ARG A 780 -66.75 5.09 47.09
N GLY A 781 -65.79 4.53 46.34
CA GLY A 781 -65.49 3.11 46.14
C GLY A 781 -65.44 2.88 44.61
N GLY A 782 -64.69 1.97 44.01
CA GLY A 782 -63.75 0.95 44.48
C GLY A 782 -62.88 0.50 43.32
#